data_AF-A0A960DBX2-F1
#
_entry.id   AF-A0A960DBX2-F1
#
_cell.length_a   1.000
_cell.length_b   1.000
_cell.length_c   1.000
_cell.angle_alpha   90.00
_cell.angle_beta   90.00
_cell.angle_gamma   90.00
#
_symmetry.space_group_name_H-M   'P 1'
#
loop_
_entity.id
_entity.type
_entity.pdbx_description
1 polymer ?
#
loop_
_entity_poly.entity_id
_entity_poly.type
_entity_poly.pdbx_seq_one_letter_code
_entity_poly.pdbx_strand_id
1 'polypeptide(L)'
;MSAPRPVHESNAPSEPSALTVLVVPRAPLEDLVAVLADYSAVGLLGSYAWVDAEATGGTNTPASLMCGGRSKEVVLQQLLTGERYDRIRVVVLVPIDAPPDQRVPLAAEQAIEQAVRSSSMGARITLMRILVTHGAAAPVVPDPALVLEGWHNLLVAPEDSAGPGLGAVAWGRLTDPLDLARQVAPVLAGAAGLWAGVEQTPFDTLEILPGQTVRAVRAFYRRLDTTGVETRLRAQLFDPDGRLPLPRGGQIPVVYVEDVVGASQTMARALWTKHRDVLRGPRLTASDDVAQAISIGSALKMFLRFMWAALRRAPSAWFSAVLGSARSVAASAVQGTVFGRTDSAFSVVTDGRVADWLTLGRSAETLSGALGGPRPGEHFAQHDLSGLWIDFVNGSLTLADGGRRAGGLDPISVGAGVGVLANAADVVPSAAEQFAAIPTSLAAVVGVTAVEPVDVLGAATLRDRLRGVYQDPAAGVEARTAGSDLDSWQAATSRSYAVQVSSILVDYLQRARAEVSELVGALRAAAERSAVDEQLRARQQAIGTILKTFTAAVFLVLLALAGMAASSWVRWSFAGAIAGVLVGLYILVSLALFIVAQRDLFAEMNLRKSRQEQLDTMQANLRNALADVTRLSSAYGQLLAWSRVMGAVLHAPFGPAPPPGHDPGQIFDGLPRSTQIGVADPSPEQADNANHAVQRRLYALGWLTKPWDDMVAAAAERLREDPAMLFRMPGAGTGSGLDQWSVAVSSGRVRPTGADALWRRVEQMFLDETDSASRSVSDSLTGRVLVPALDRHVPTAKFSDGVTDHQRGRAAPFDASLFTDSAVTAGRGVVVVDEAVLARSGLGYRAVVIQASDGLPPYDLAVFETPLLLPPGTDGEAATLISATERNDPPGEDMVF
;
A
#
# COMPACT_ATOMS: atom_id res chain seq x y z
N MET A 1 -34.96 4.71 3.52
CA MET A 1 -34.28 5.50 2.48
C MET A 1 -33.01 4.76 2.11
N SER A 2 -33.06 4.00 1.02
CA SER A 2 -31.93 3.20 0.53
C SER A 2 -30.99 4.10 -0.27
N ALA A 3 -29.72 4.09 0.09
CA ALA A 3 -28.67 4.82 -0.63
C ALA A 3 -28.42 4.18 -2.02
N PRO A 4 -28.16 4.97 -3.07
CA PRO A 4 -27.87 4.46 -4.40
C PRO A 4 -26.45 3.88 -4.45
N ARG A 5 -26.30 2.71 -5.08
CA ARG A 5 -24.99 2.13 -5.43
C ARG A 5 -24.30 3.01 -6.48
N PRO A 6 -23.00 3.30 -6.35
CA PRO A 6 -22.26 4.00 -7.40
C PRO A 6 -22.05 3.05 -8.59
N VAL A 7 -22.46 3.51 -9.77
CA VAL A 7 -22.16 2.91 -11.07
C VAL A 7 -20.72 3.30 -11.41
N HIS A 8 -19.80 2.33 -11.43
CA HIS A 8 -18.49 2.55 -12.02
C HIS A 8 -18.63 2.48 -13.55
N GLU A 9 -18.68 3.64 -14.21
CA GLU A 9 -18.51 3.75 -15.66
C GLU A 9 -17.04 3.46 -16.01
N SER A 10 -16.78 2.23 -16.42
CA SER A 10 -15.57 1.84 -17.13
C SER A 10 -15.72 2.23 -18.60
N ASN A 11 -15.20 3.39 -19.00
CA ASN A 11 -15.04 3.77 -20.42
C ASN A 11 -13.88 2.98 -21.06
N ALA A 12 -14.12 1.70 -21.31
CA ALA A 12 -13.46 0.95 -22.38
C ALA A 12 -14.42 0.96 -23.60
N PRO A 13 -13.94 0.93 -24.85
CA PRO A 13 -14.82 0.71 -25.99
C PRO A 13 -15.59 -0.59 -25.72
N SER A 14 -16.92 -0.50 -25.61
CA SER A 14 -17.80 -1.65 -25.37
C SER A 14 -17.54 -2.70 -26.45
N GLU A 15 -17.15 -3.90 -26.05
CA GLU A 15 -17.11 -5.05 -26.96
C GLU A 15 -18.48 -5.17 -27.66
N PRO A 16 -18.51 -5.50 -28.96
CA PRO A 16 -19.77 -5.62 -29.69
C PRO A 16 -20.61 -6.73 -29.06
N SER A 17 -21.81 -6.39 -28.59
CA SER A 17 -22.68 -7.33 -27.85
C SER A 17 -23.49 -8.19 -28.82
N ALA A 18 -23.21 -9.49 -28.87
CA ALA A 18 -24.05 -10.47 -29.59
C ALA A 18 -24.99 -11.24 -28.63
N LEU A 19 -26.23 -11.48 -29.06
CA LEU A 19 -27.16 -12.38 -28.37
C LEU A 19 -27.53 -13.57 -29.25
N THR A 20 -27.42 -14.77 -28.69
CA THR A 20 -27.95 -15.99 -29.32
C THR A 20 -29.28 -16.38 -28.67
N VAL A 21 -30.30 -16.55 -29.51
CA VAL A 21 -31.63 -17.05 -29.17
C VAL A 21 -31.76 -18.48 -29.70
N LEU A 22 -31.73 -19.44 -28.78
CA LEU A 22 -31.82 -20.86 -29.08
C LEU A 22 -33.28 -21.33 -29.02
N VAL A 23 -33.79 -21.89 -30.11
CA VAL A 23 -35.15 -22.46 -30.19
C VAL A 23 -35.04 -23.97 -30.13
N VAL A 24 -35.61 -24.56 -29.09
CA VAL A 24 -35.42 -25.99 -28.77
C VAL A 24 -36.78 -26.71 -28.76
N PRO A 25 -36.86 -27.92 -29.34
CA PRO A 25 -38.03 -28.79 -29.16
C PRO A 25 -38.06 -29.40 -27.75
N ARG A 26 -39.24 -29.60 -27.19
CA ARG A 26 -39.42 -29.85 -25.75
C ARG A 26 -38.79 -31.14 -25.20
N ALA A 27 -38.85 -32.24 -25.95
CA ALA A 27 -38.44 -33.56 -25.46
C ALA A 27 -37.14 -34.13 -26.07
N PRO A 28 -36.89 -34.07 -27.39
CA PRO A 28 -35.79 -34.85 -27.97
C PRO A 28 -34.38 -34.27 -27.72
N LEU A 29 -34.27 -33.04 -27.21
CA LEU A 29 -32.99 -32.33 -27.03
C LEU A 29 -32.86 -31.67 -25.64
N GLU A 30 -33.59 -32.17 -24.63
CA GLU A 30 -33.52 -31.63 -23.27
C GLU A 30 -32.12 -31.76 -22.66
N ASP A 31 -31.47 -32.92 -22.84
CA ASP A 31 -30.10 -33.16 -22.36
C ASP A 31 -29.06 -32.23 -23.00
N LEU A 32 -29.30 -31.80 -24.24
CA LEU A 32 -28.44 -30.80 -24.90
C LEU A 32 -28.54 -29.44 -24.19
N VAL A 33 -29.73 -29.01 -23.78
CA VAL A 33 -29.90 -27.79 -22.98
C VAL A 33 -29.25 -27.92 -21.61
N ALA A 34 -29.35 -29.10 -20.98
CA ALA A 34 -28.69 -29.38 -19.70
C ALA A 34 -27.16 -29.29 -19.81
N VAL A 35 -26.56 -29.90 -20.84
CA VAL A 35 -25.10 -29.80 -21.08
C VAL A 35 -24.66 -28.36 -21.34
N LEU A 36 -25.43 -27.58 -22.10
CA LEU A 36 -25.14 -26.15 -22.29
C LEU A 36 -25.28 -25.35 -20.98
N ALA A 37 -26.22 -25.71 -20.11
CA ALA A 37 -26.35 -25.12 -18.79
C ALA A 37 -25.13 -25.44 -17.90
N ASP A 38 -24.62 -26.67 -17.94
CA ASP A 38 -23.38 -27.06 -17.25
C ASP A 38 -22.18 -26.28 -17.78
N TYR A 39 -22.05 -26.15 -19.11
CA TYR A 39 -21.00 -25.33 -19.72
C TYR A 39 -21.13 -23.85 -19.33
N SER A 40 -22.34 -23.33 -19.16
CA SER A 40 -22.58 -21.98 -18.62
C SER A 40 -22.17 -21.88 -17.14
N ALA A 41 -22.42 -22.92 -16.33
CA ALA A 41 -22.08 -22.96 -14.91
C ALA A 41 -20.56 -22.84 -14.66
N VAL A 42 -19.77 -23.46 -15.53
CA VAL A 42 -18.29 -23.40 -15.50
C VAL A 42 -17.70 -22.24 -16.31
N GLY A 43 -18.55 -21.33 -16.79
CA GLY A 43 -18.15 -20.12 -17.52
C GLY A 43 -17.54 -20.38 -18.90
N LEU A 44 -17.84 -21.50 -19.54
CA LEU A 44 -17.44 -21.79 -20.91
C LEU A 44 -18.32 -21.09 -21.94
N LEU A 45 -19.61 -20.88 -21.63
CA LEU A 45 -20.54 -20.17 -22.50
C LEU A 45 -20.85 -18.77 -21.99
N GLY A 46 -21.04 -17.84 -22.92
CA GLY A 46 -21.64 -16.53 -22.65
C GLY A 46 -23.13 -16.65 -22.32
N SER A 47 -23.76 -15.52 -21.99
CA SER A 47 -25.21 -15.48 -21.76
C SER A 47 -25.98 -15.74 -23.05
N TYR A 48 -27.01 -16.59 -22.99
CA TYR A 48 -27.88 -16.86 -24.14
C TYR A 48 -29.34 -17.01 -23.69
N ALA A 49 -30.27 -16.72 -24.59
CA ALA A 49 -31.68 -16.93 -24.36
C ALA A 49 -32.10 -18.24 -25.01
N TRP A 50 -32.89 -19.07 -24.32
CA TRP A 50 -33.52 -20.22 -24.93
C TRP A 50 -35.05 -20.13 -24.85
N VAL A 51 -35.71 -20.62 -25.89
CA VAL A 51 -37.16 -20.57 -26.10
C VAL A 51 -37.66 -21.98 -26.36
N ASP A 52 -38.63 -22.43 -25.58
CA ASP A 52 -39.38 -23.66 -25.85
C ASP A 52 -40.32 -23.41 -27.04
N ALA A 53 -40.18 -24.23 -28.09
CA ALA A 53 -40.98 -24.14 -29.30
C ALA A 53 -42.50 -24.25 -29.03
N GLU A 54 -42.92 -25.04 -28.03
CA GLU A 54 -44.33 -25.23 -27.69
C GLU A 54 -44.94 -24.03 -26.97
N ALA A 55 -44.11 -23.18 -26.37
CA ALA A 55 -44.54 -21.98 -25.66
C ALA A 55 -44.75 -20.76 -26.59
N THR A 56 -44.60 -20.96 -27.91
CA THR A 56 -44.78 -19.93 -28.93
C THR A 56 -46.25 -19.77 -29.34
N GLY A 57 -46.68 -18.54 -29.71
CA GLY A 57 -48.04 -18.27 -30.20
C GLY A 57 -48.83 -17.19 -29.42
N GLY A 58 -48.29 -16.69 -28.31
CA GLY A 58 -48.84 -15.53 -27.58
C GLY A 58 -48.31 -14.18 -28.08
N THR A 59 -48.86 -13.07 -27.56
CA THR A 59 -48.37 -11.70 -27.84
C THR A 59 -46.97 -11.42 -27.26
N ASN A 60 -46.61 -12.12 -26.17
CA ASN A 60 -45.28 -12.10 -25.57
C ASN A 60 -44.70 -13.50 -25.67
N THR A 61 -43.44 -13.60 -26.12
CA THR A 61 -42.75 -14.88 -26.25
C THR A 61 -41.98 -15.16 -24.95
N PRO A 62 -42.41 -16.14 -24.14
CA PRO A 62 -41.66 -16.52 -22.95
C PRO A 62 -40.30 -17.11 -23.36
N ALA A 63 -39.27 -16.72 -22.64
CA ALA A 63 -37.90 -17.18 -22.86
C ALA A 63 -37.19 -17.35 -21.52
N SER A 64 -36.08 -18.06 -21.54
CA SER A 64 -35.22 -18.26 -20.37
C SER A 64 -33.83 -17.77 -20.68
N LEU A 65 -33.36 -16.77 -19.94
CA LEU A 65 -32.00 -16.26 -20.02
C LEU A 65 -31.08 -17.16 -19.17
N MET A 66 -30.16 -17.86 -19.82
CA MET A 66 -29.15 -18.67 -19.17
C MET A 66 -27.89 -17.83 -18.89
N CYS A 67 -27.46 -17.81 -17.63
CA CYS A 67 -26.25 -17.11 -17.21
C CYS A 67 -25.63 -17.80 -15.99
N GLY A 68 -24.35 -18.19 -16.07
CA GLY A 68 -23.65 -18.86 -14.97
C GLY A 68 -24.33 -20.15 -14.50
N GLY A 69 -24.91 -20.92 -15.43
CA GLY A 69 -25.64 -22.16 -15.15
C GLY A 69 -27.01 -21.96 -14.48
N ARG A 70 -27.50 -20.71 -14.38
CA ARG A 70 -28.82 -20.41 -13.84
C ARG A 70 -29.72 -19.88 -14.95
N SER A 71 -30.93 -20.46 -15.00
CA SER A 71 -32.00 -19.98 -15.87
C SER A 71 -32.81 -18.89 -15.16
N LYS A 72 -33.06 -17.78 -15.84
CA LYS A 72 -33.97 -16.71 -15.41
C LYS A 72 -35.08 -16.54 -16.43
N GLU A 73 -36.33 -16.66 -15.99
CA GLU A 73 -37.49 -16.39 -16.85
C GLU A 73 -37.51 -14.92 -17.31
N VAL A 74 -37.68 -14.72 -18.61
CA VAL A 74 -37.74 -13.41 -19.27
C VAL A 74 -38.75 -13.43 -20.42
N VAL A 75 -39.10 -12.26 -20.94
CA VAL A 75 -39.87 -12.13 -22.18
C VAL A 75 -38.91 -11.72 -23.30
N LEU A 76 -38.88 -12.46 -24.41
CA LEU A 76 -37.89 -12.26 -25.47
C LEU A 76 -37.90 -10.82 -26.01
N GLN A 77 -39.08 -10.27 -26.31
CA GLN A 77 -39.22 -8.90 -26.80
C GLN A 77 -38.63 -7.88 -25.82
N GLN A 78 -38.89 -8.05 -24.52
CA GLN A 78 -38.37 -7.15 -23.49
C GLN A 78 -36.85 -7.25 -23.38
N LEU A 79 -36.28 -8.46 -23.44
CA LEU A 79 -34.84 -8.68 -23.45
C LEU A 79 -34.17 -7.98 -24.64
N LEU A 80 -34.75 -8.11 -25.83
CA LEU A 80 -34.23 -7.51 -27.07
C LEU A 80 -34.32 -5.98 -27.09
N THR A 81 -35.35 -5.40 -26.46
CA THR A 81 -35.50 -3.94 -26.36
C THR A 81 -34.77 -3.31 -25.16
N GLY A 82 -34.45 -4.10 -24.14
CA GLY A 82 -33.88 -3.63 -22.88
C GLY A 82 -32.37 -3.38 -22.94
N GLU A 83 -31.67 -4.07 -23.83
CA GLU A 83 -30.24 -3.90 -24.10
C GLU A 83 -30.00 -3.65 -25.58
N ARG A 84 -28.91 -2.96 -25.90
CA ARG A 84 -28.52 -2.73 -27.30
C ARG A 84 -27.56 -3.83 -27.72
N TYR A 85 -28.00 -4.64 -28.67
CA TYR A 85 -27.18 -5.67 -29.32
C TYR A 85 -26.74 -5.20 -30.70
N ASP A 86 -25.50 -5.51 -31.08
CA ASP A 86 -25.02 -5.29 -32.44
C ASP A 86 -25.46 -6.42 -33.37
N ARG A 87 -25.68 -7.61 -32.79
CA ARG A 87 -26.06 -8.82 -33.52
C ARG A 87 -26.98 -9.71 -32.71
N ILE A 88 -27.94 -10.33 -33.39
CA ILE A 88 -28.82 -11.36 -32.85
C ILE A 88 -28.76 -12.60 -33.74
N ARG A 89 -28.55 -13.77 -33.14
CA ARG A 89 -28.56 -15.07 -33.83
C ARG A 89 -29.80 -15.83 -33.42
N VAL A 90 -30.61 -16.24 -34.39
CA VAL A 90 -31.73 -17.15 -34.15
C VAL A 90 -31.29 -18.54 -34.59
N VAL A 91 -31.18 -19.45 -33.63
CA VAL A 91 -30.66 -20.80 -33.82
C VAL A 91 -31.75 -21.80 -33.51
N VAL A 92 -32.25 -22.49 -34.52
CA VAL A 92 -33.28 -23.53 -34.37
C VAL A 92 -32.59 -24.89 -34.35
N LEU A 93 -32.88 -25.69 -33.32
CA LEU A 93 -32.38 -27.06 -33.23
C LEU A 93 -33.37 -28.03 -33.87
N VAL A 94 -32.89 -28.84 -34.81
CA VAL A 94 -33.72 -29.74 -35.61
C VAL A 94 -33.20 -31.17 -35.48
N PRO A 95 -33.79 -32.01 -34.61
CA PRO A 95 -33.45 -33.42 -34.54
C PRO A 95 -34.02 -34.14 -35.77
N ILE A 96 -33.18 -34.50 -36.74
CA ILE A 96 -33.63 -35.00 -38.04
C ILE A 96 -34.25 -36.39 -37.94
N ASP A 97 -33.78 -37.20 -36.99
CA ASP A 97 -34.26 -38.56 -36.74
C ASP A 97 -35.59 -38.58 -35.96
N ALA A 98 -35.99 -37.45 -35.35
CA ALA A 98 -37.24 -37.35 -34.62
C ALA A 98 -38.44 -37.23 -35.56
N PRO A 99 -39.62 -37.76 -35.19
CA PRO A 99 -40.87 -37.53 -35.91
C PRO A 99 -41.21 -36.04 -36.06
N PRO A 100 -41.92 -35.62 -37.14
CA PRO A 100 -42.24 -34.20 -37.39
C PRO A 100 -42.97 -33.47 -36.26
N ASP A 101 -43.81 -34.17 -35.47
CA ASP A 101 -44.54 -33.64 -34.32
C ASP A 101 -43.66 -33.37 -33.09
N GLN A 102 -42.45 -33.94 -33.06
CA GLN A 102 -41.45 -33.73 -32.00
C GLN A 102 -40.38 -32.70 -32.38
N ARG A 103 -40.43 -32.17 -33.61
CA ARG A 103 -39.53 -31.11 -34.08
C ARG A 103 -40.14 -29.73 -33.79
N VAL A 104 -39.33 -28.69 -33.93
CA VAL A 104 -39.81 -27.30 -33.87
C VAL A 104 -40.79 -27.07 -35.03
N PRO A 105 -42.04 -26.65 -34.78
CA PRO A 105 -42.99 -26.35 -35.84
C PRO A 105 -42.57 -25.11 -36.64
N LEU A 106 -42.73 -25.12 -37.96
CA LEU A 106 -42.41 -23.96 -38.82
C LEU A 106 -43.13 -22.67 -38.39
N ALA A 107 -44.36 -22.79 -37.87
CA ALA A 107 -45.10 -21.66 -37.33
C ALA A 107 -44.42 -21.02 -36.10
N ALA A 108 -43.80 -21.84 -35.24
CA ALA A 108 -43.04 -21.36 -34.09
C ALA A 108 -41.78 -20.62 -34.53
N GLU A 109 -41.06 -21.15 -35.53
CA GLU A 109 -39.86 -20.51 -36.09
C GLU A 109 -40.18 -19.15 -36.70
N GLN A 110 -41.23 -19.08 -37.52
CA GLN A 110 -41.70 -17.83 -38.13
C GLN A 110 -42.12 -16.79 -37.08
N ALA A 111 -42.81 -17.24 -36.02
CA ALA A 111 -43.21 -16.36 -34.93
C ALA A 111 -42.01 -15.79 -34.18
N ILE A 112 -40.99 -16.60 -33.91
CA ILE A 112 -39.75 -16.15 -33.25
C ILE A 112 -38.94 -15.23 -34.15
N GLU A 113 -38.78 -15.59 -35.44
CA GLU A 113 -38.10 -14.73 -36.42
C GLU A 113 -38.78 -13.35 -36.48
N GLN A 114 -40.11 -13.31 -36.58
CA GLN A 114 -40.87 -12.07 -36.61
C GLN A 114 -40.73 -11.27 -35.31
N ALA A 115 -40.78 -11.94 -34.15
CA ALA A 115 -40.56 -11.30 -32.86
C ALA A 115 -39.17 -10.65 -32.79
N VAL A 116 -38.12 -11.37 -33.18
CA VAL A 116 -36.74 -10.87 -33.21
C VAL A 116 -36.60 -9.69 -34.18
N ARG A 117 -37.11 -9.82 -35.43
CA ARG A 117 -37.06 -8.75 -36.43
C ARG A 117 -37.79 -7.48 -35.98
N SER A 118 -38.91 -7.63 -35.27
CA SER A 118 -39.68 -6.49 -34.78
C SER A 118 -39.04 -5.76 -33.59
N SER A 119 -38.15 -6.44 -32.85
CA SER A 119 -37.59 -5.96 -31.57
C SER A 119 -36.08 -5.75 -31.60
N SER A 120 -35.39 -5.99 -32.72
CA SER A 120 -33.92 -6.01 -32.82
C SER A 120 -33.22 -4.64 -32.76
N MET A 121 -33.96 -3.52 -32.73
CA MET A 121 -33.41 -2.16 -32.58
C MET A 121 -32.22 -1.82 -33.53
N GLY A 122 -32.18 -2.43 -34.72
CA GLY A 122 -31.13 -2.22 -35.73
C GLY A 122 -29.97 -3.23 -35.70
N ALA A 123 -30.01 -4.23 -34.82
CA ALA A 123 -29.05 -5.33 -34.79
C ALA A 123 -29.11 -6.17 -36.08
N ARG A 124 -27.96 -6.70 -36.51
CA ARG A 124 -27.90 -7.66 -37.63
C ARG A 124 -28.46 -9.00 -37.18
N ILE A 125 -29.30 -9.62 -38.01
CA ILE A 125 -29.94 -10.90 -37.68
C ILE A 125 -29.34 -12.00 -38.56
N THR A 126 -28.85 -13.07 -37.91
CA THR A 126 -28.38 -14.28 -38.58
C THR A 126 -29.34 -15.43 -38.24
N LEU A 127 -29.78 -16.17 -39.25
CA LEU A 127 -30.73 -17.28 -39.14
C LEU A 127 -30.02 -18.61 -39.39
N MET A 128 -30.06 -19.52 -38.42
CA MET A 128 -29.39 -20.82 -38.48
C MET A 128 -30.33 -21.95 -38.05
N ARG A 129 -30.29 -23.05 -38.80
CA ARG A 129 -30.91 -24.33 -38.44
C ARG A 129 -29.79 -25.35 -38.22
N ILE A 130 -29.66 -25.83 -37.00
CA ILE A 130 -28.69 -26.87 -36.64
C ILE A 130 -29.40 -28.21 -36.72
N LEU A 131 -29.07 -28.98 -37.75
CA LEU A 131 -29.59 -30.32 -37.99
C LEU A 131 -28.75 -31.30 -37.16
N VAL A 132 -29.41 -32.02 -36.25
CA VAL A 132 -28.79 -32.96 -35.32
C VAL A 132 -29.21 -34.38 -35.67
N THR A 133 -28.25 -35.30 -35.73
CA THR A 133 -28.46 -36.72 -35.99
C THR A 133 -27.83 -37.60 -34.92
N HIS A 134 -28.43 -38.76 -34.64
CA HIS A 134 -27.87 -39.79 -33.78
C HIS A 134 -26.67 -40.51 -34.41
N GLY A 135 -26.38 -40.31 -35.69
CA GLY A 135 -25.27 -40.96 -36.39
C GLY A 135 -25.61 -42.36 -36.93
N ALA A 136 -24.77 -42.84 -37.85
CA ALA A 136 -24.94 -44.01 -38.74
C ALA A 136 -26.23 -43.98 -39.58
N ALA A 137 -26.05 -43.73 -40.88
CA ALA A 137 -27.05 -43.45 -41.91
C ALA A 137 -28.17 -44.51 -42.02
N ALA A 138 -29.21 -44.38 -41.18
CA ALA A 138 -30.55 -44.81 -41.56
C ALA A 138 -31.19 -43.63 -42.33
N PRO A 139 -31.58 -43.81 -43.61
CA PRO A 139 -32.11 -42.70 -44.38
C PRO A 139 -33.41 -42.18 -43.75
N VAL A 140 -33.46 -40.86 -43.55
CA VAL A 140 -34.62 -40.18 -42.97
C VAL A 140 -35.74 -40.13 -44.00
N VAL A 141 -36.99 -40.27 -43.56
CA VAL A 141 -38.16 -40.11 -44.43
C VAL A 141 -38.10 -38.72 -45.09
N PRO A 142 -38.21 -38.61 -46.43
CA PRO A 142 -38.15 -37.32 -47.11
C PRO A 142 -39.18 -36.33 -46.56
N ASP A 143 -38.69 -35.24 -45.96
CA ASP A 143 -39.52 -34.18 -45.41
C ASP A 143 -38.98 -32.80 -45.85
N PRO A 144 -39.73 -32.05 -46.68
CA PRO A 144 -39.29 -30.75 -47.19
C PRO A 144 -39.15 -29.68 -46.08
N ALA A 145 -39.71 -29.92 -44.88
CA ALA A 145 -39.56 -29.01 -43.74
C ALA A 145 -38.20 -29.12 -43.04
N LEU A 146 -37.37 -30.11 -43.37
CA LEU A 146 -36.05 -30.29 -42.75
C LEU A 146 -35.05 -29.22 -43.20
N VAL A 147 -35.06 -28.87 -44.49
CA VAL A 147 -34.13 -27.92 -45.12
C VAL A 147 -34.90 -26.73 -45.67
N LEU A 148 -34.70 -25.56 -45.07
CA LEU A 148 -35.42 -24.34 -45.45
C LEU A 148 -34.55 -23.41 -46.28
N GLU A 149 -35.15 -22.80 -47.30
CA GLU A 149 -34.54 -21.70 -48.02
C GLU A 149 -34.50 -20.43 -47.15
N GLY A 150 -33.46 -19.61 -47.28
CA GLY A 150 -33.30 -18.38 -46.50
C GLY A 150 -32.72 -18.58 -45.09
N TRP A 151 -32.27 -19.81 -44.77
CA TRP A 151 -31.58 -20.17 -43.52
C TRP A 151 -30.23 -20.81 -43.80
N HIS A 152 -29.25 -20.62 -42.90
CA HIS A 152 -28.09 -21.51 -42.88
C HIS A 152 -28.52 -22.88 -42.33
N ASN A 153 -28.69 -23.88 -43.20
CA ASN A 153 -28.92 -25.26 -42.76
C ASN A 153 -27.57 -25.95 -42.51
N LEU A 154 -27.27 -26.23 -41.25
CA LEU A 154 -25.99 -26.74 -40.79
C LEU A 154 -26.18 -28.12 -40.18
N LEU A 155 -25.69 -29.16 -40.85
CA LEU A 155 -25.69 -30.54 -40.34
C LEU A 155 -24.46 -30.76 -39.48
N VAL A 156 -24.65 -31.07 -38.20
CA VAL A 156 -23.55 -31.47 -37.32
C VAL A 156 -22.98 -32.79 -37.84
N ALA A 157 -21.72 -32.79 -38.26
CA ALA A 157 -21.06 -33.99 -38.75
C ALA A 157 -20.97 -35.03 -37.61
N PRO A 158 -21.44 -36.28 -37.81
CA PRO A 158 -21.45 -37.33 -36.79
C PRO A 158 -20.06 -37.98 -36.62
N GLU A 159 -19.04 -37.16 -36.40
CA GLU A 159 -17.63 -37.53 -36.36
C GLU A 159 -16.86 -36.76 -35.28
N ASP A 160 -15.83 -37.38 -34.69
CA ASP A 160 -14.91 -36.72 -33.75
C ASP A 160 -13.50 -36.67 -34.33
N SER A 161 -12.79 -35.58 -34.06
CA SER A 161 -11.36 -35.49 -34.36
C SER A 161 -10.64 -34.75 -33.26
N ALA A 162 -9.39 -35.15 -32.99
CA ALA A 162 -8.56 -34.47 -32.01
C ALA A 162 -8.13 -33.07 -32.48
N GLY A 163 -8.19 -32.76 -33.78
CA GLY A 163 -7.79 -31.45 -34.29
C GLY A 163 -8.20 -31.23 -35.75
N PRO A 164 -8.24 -29.97 -36.22
CA PRO A 164 -8.82 -29.61 -37.53
C PRO A 164 -8.08 -30.18 -38.75
N GLY A 165 -6.78 -30.48 -38.62
CA GLY A 165 -5.98 -31.11 -39.66
C GLY A 165 -5.80 -32.62 -39.50
N LEU A 166 -6.43 -33.23 -38.48
CA LEU A 166 -6.32 -34.65 -38.18
C LEU A 166 -7.56 -35.40 -38.69
N GLY A 167 -7.36 -36.67 -39.07
CA GLY A 167 -8.45 -37.53 -39.52
C GLY A 167 -9.55 -37.67 -38.48
N ALA A 168 -10.80 -37.67 -38.96
CA ALA A 168 -11.98 -37.84 -38.14
C ALA A 168 -12.35 -39.32 -37.97
N VAL A 169 -13.11 -39.63 -36.92
CA VAL A 169 -13.66 -40.96 -36.63
C VAL A 169 -15.16 -40.81 -36.45
N ALA A 170 -15.96 -41.51 -37.25
CA ALA A 170 -17.41 -41.53 -37.11
C ALA A 170 -17.84 -42.06 -35.73
N TRP A 171 -18.87 -41.45 -35.11
CA TRP A 171 -19.38 -41.85 -33.78
C TRP A 171 -20.17 -43.17 -33.79
N GLY A 172 -20.56 -43.68 -34.95
CA GLY A 172 -21.59 -44.71 -35.07
C GLY A 172 -22.97 -44.17 -34.69
N ARG A 173 -23.91 -45.07 -34.36
CA ARG A 173 -25.26 -44.69 -33.90
C ARG A 173 -25.27 -44.52 -32.38
N LEU A 174 -25.43 -43.29 -31.91
CA LEU A 174 -25.57 -42.92 -30.50
C LEU A 174 -27.02 -43.10 -30.05
N THR A 175 -27.26 -44.01 -29.11
CA THR A 175 -28.60 -44.28 -28.58
C THR A 175 -28.93 -43.50 -27.30
N ASP A 176 -27.91 -43.10 -26.54
CA ASP A 176 -28.08 -42.29 -25.33
C ASP A 176 -28.18 -40.80 -25.71
N PRO A 177 -29.28 -40.10 -25.37
CA PRO A 177 -29.42 -38.66 -25.59
C PRO A 177 -28.30 -37.82 -24.96
N LEU A 178 -27.74 -38.24 -23.82
CA LEU A 178 -26.65 -37.50 -23.17
C LEU A 178 -25.34 -37.62 -23.97
N ASP A 179 -25.05 -38.78 -24.53
CA ASP A 179 -23.86 -38.96 -25.38
C ASP A 179 -23.97 -38.14 -26.67
N LEU A 180 -25.17 -38.08 -27.27
CA LEU A 180 -25.45 -37.17 -28.38
C LEU A 180 -25.24 -35.71 -27.97
N ALA A 181 -25.80 -35.30 -26.84
CA ALA A 181 -25.66 -33.94 -26.31
C ALA A 181 -24.20 -33.54 -26.09
N ARG A 182 -23.37 -34.43 -25.52
CA ARG A 182 -21.93 -34.21 -25.30
C ARG A 182 -21.16 -33.98 -26.59
N GLN A 183 -21.52 -34.67 -27.66
CA GLN A 183 -20.88 -34.53 -28.97
C GLN A 183 -21.36 -33.28 -29.73
N VAL A 184 -22.65 -32.95 -29.63
CA VAL A 184 -23.28 -31.85 -30.38
C VAL A 184 -23.07 -30.49 -29.72
N ALA A 185 -23.09 -30.40 -28.39
CA ALA A 185 -23.04 -29.12 -27.66
C ALA A 185 -21.83 -28.26 -28.05
N PRO A 186 -20.60 -28.79 -28.19
CA PRO A 186 -19.45 -27.97 -28.58
C PRO A 186 -19.52 -27.46 -30.02
N VAL A 187 -20.08 -28.25 -30.95
CA VAL A 187 -20.28 -27.82 -32.35
C VAL A 187 -21.33 -26.73 -32.42
N LEU A 188 -22.44 -26.89 -31.71
CA LEU A 188 -23.47 -25.87 -31.56
C LEU A 188 -22.87 -24.59 -30.95
N ALA A 189 -22.08 -24.70 -29.89
CA ALA A 189 -21.46 -23.56 -29.24
C ALA A 189 -20.48 -22.81 -30.15
N GLY A 190 -19.73 -23.52 -30.99
CA GLY A 190 -18.90 -22.93 -32.03
C GLY A 190 -19.72 -22.24 -33.12
N ALA A 191 -20.61 -22.98 -33.79
CA ALA A 191 -21.40 -22.47 -34.91
C ALA A 191 -22.30 -21.28 -34.52
N ALA A 192 -22.87 -21.29 -33.31
CA ALA A 192 -23.73 -20.23 -32.80
C ALA A 192 -22.97 -19.09 -32.08
N GLY A 193 -21.64 -19.17 -31.95
CA GLY A 193 -20.82 -18.18 -31.24
C GLY A 193 -21.19 -18.03 -29.77
N LEU A 194 -21.44 -19.15 -29.08
CA LEU A 194 -21.81 -19.18 -27.65
C LEU A 194 -20.61 -19.25 -26.71
N TRP A 195 -19.43 -19.64 -27.19
CA TRP A 195 -18.24 -19.71 -26.35
C TRP A 195 -17.93 -18.34 -25.73
N ALA A 196 -17.81 -18.29 -24.41
CA ALA A 196 -17.55 -17.05 -23.69
C ALA A 196 -16.29 -16.38 -24.24
N GLY A 197 -16.34 -15.07 -24.53
CA GLY A 197 -15.20 -14.32 -25.07
C GLY A 197 -14.81 -14.66 -26.52
N VAL A 198 -15.54 -15.58 -27.19
CA VAL A 198 -15.40 -15.88 -28.61
C VAL A 198 -16.78 -15.79 -29.25
N GLU A 199 -17.23 -14.56 -29.47
CA GLU A 199 -18.57 -14.32 -30.01
C GLU A 199 -18.62 -14.47 -31.54
N GLN A 200 -17.48 -14.54 -32.23
CA GLN A 200 -17.43 -14.55 -33.70
C GLN A 200 -17.70 -15.95 -34.27
N THR A 201 -18.49 -16.02 -35.35
CA THR A 201 -18.76 -17.24 -36.12
C THR A 201 -18.76 -16.93 -37.61
N PRO A 202 -18.26 -17.81 -38.51
CA PRO A 202 -18.24 -17.54 -39.95
C PRO A 202 -19.62 -17.29 -40.54
N PHE A 203 -20.67 -17.85 -39.95
CA PHE A 203 -22.06 -17.70 -40.40
C PHE A 203 -22.63 -16.29 -40.16
N ASP A 204 -21.93 -15.43 -39.44
CA ASP A 204 -22.31 -14.03 -39.29
C ASP A 204 -22.05 -13.18 -40.54
N THR A 205 -21.16 -13.65 -41.40
CA THR A 205 -20.68 -12.95 -42.61
C THR A 205 -20.88 -13.76 -43.89
N LEU A 206 -21.00 -15.08 -43.80
CA LEU A 206 -21.31 -15.92 -44.94
C LEU A 206 -22.70 -15.61 -45.49
N GLU A 207 -22.81 -15.57 -46.80
CA GLU A 207 -24.11 -15.44 -47.45
C GLU A 207 -24.91 -16.74 -47.31
N ILE A 208 -26.22 -16.58 -47.13
CA ILE A 208 -27.17 -17.70 -47.20
C ILE A 208 -27.33 -18.05 -48.68
N LEU A 209 -26.99 -19.29 -49.04
CA LEU A 209 -27.09 -19.76 -50.41
C LEU A 209 -28.57 -19.93 -50.84
N PRO A 210 -28.90 -19.65 -52.11
CA PRO A 210 -30.25 -19.85 -52.63
C PRO A 210 -30.60 -21.34 -52.71
N GLY A 211 -31.91 -21.66 -52.60
CA GLY A 211 -32.42 -23.03 -52.61
C GLY A 211 -32.22 -23.80 -51.30
N GLN A 212 -32.57 -25.09 -51.33
CA GLN A 212 -32.42 -26.00 -50.19
C GLN A 212 -31.00 -26.56 -50.18
N THR A 213 -30.08 -25.88 -49.50
CA THR A 213 -28.69 -26.32 -49.35
C THR A 213 -28.36 -26.59 -47.88
N VAL A 214 -27.50 -27.57 -47.65
CA VAL A 214 -27.03 -28.01 -46.34
C VAL A 214 -25.50 -27.97 -46.32
N ARG A 215 -24.91 -27.48 -45.22
CA ARG A 215 -23.47 -27.58 -44.98
C ARG A 215 -23.21 -28.55 -43.84
N ALA A 216 -22.32 -29.51 -44.02
CA ALA A 216 -21.75 -30.25 -42.91
C ALA A 216 -20.90 -29.29 -42.07
N VAL A 217 -21.00 -29.35 -40.74
CA VAL A 217 -20.24 -28.49 -39.82
C VAL A 217 -19.62 -29.31 -38.69
N ARG A 218 -18.39 -28.94 -38.32
CA ARG A 218 -17.71 -29.39 -37.10
C ARG A 218 -16.97 -28.21 -36.47
N ALA A 219 -16.72 -28.28 -35.17
CA ALA A 219 -15.99 -27.25 -34.45
C ALA A 219 -14.95 -27.86 -33.51
N PHE A 220 -13.84 -27.15 -33.34
CA PHE A 220 -12.77 -27.50 -32.40
C PHE A 220 -12.63 -26.37 -31.40
N TYR A 221 -12.55 -26.70 -30.12
CA TYR A 221 -12.39 -25.72 -29.05
C TYR A 221 -11.19 -26.05 -28.18
N ARG A 222 -10.41 -25.01 -27.86
CA ARG A 222 -9.35 -25.04 -26.86
C ARG A 222 -9.49 -23.87 -25.91
N ARG A 223 -9.53 -24.16 -24.61
CA ARG A 223 -9.39 -23.16 -23.55
C ARG A 223 -8.13 -23.46 -22.75
N LEU A 224 -7.23 -22.49 -22.66
CA LEU A 224 -6.14 -22.51 -21.68
C LEU A 224 -6.51 -21.58 -20.54
N ASP A 225 -6.76 -22.15 -19.36
CA ASP A 225 -7.00 -21.41 -18.13
C ASP A 225 -5.68 -21.12 -17.41
N THR A 226 -5.42 -19.83 -17.17
CA THR A 226 -4.22 -19.33 -16.46
C THR A 226 -4.57 -18.60 -15.17
N THR A 227 -5.85 -18.51 -14.79
CA THR A 227 -6.30 -17.70 -13.65
C THR A 227 -5.61 -18.13 -12.36
N GLY A 228 -5.44 -19.44 -12.13
CA GLY A 228 -4.74 -19.95 -10.96
C GLY A 228 -3.23 -19.64 -10.94
N VAL A 229 -2.57 -19.65 -12.10
CA VAL A 229 -1.13 -19.29 -12.21
C VAL A 229 -0.93 -17.80 -12.02
N GLU A 230 -1.77 -16.99 -12.66
CA GLU A 230 -1.74 -15.53 -12.55
C GLU A 230 -2.04 -15.06 -11.12
N THR A 231 -3.02 -15.67 -10.45
CA THR A 231 -3.34 -15.36 -9.06
C THR A 231 -2.17 -15.68 -8.13
N ARG A 232 -1.52 -16.85 -8.32
CA ARG A 232 -0.30 -17.22 -7.57
C ARG A 232 0.85 -16.26 -7.83
N LEU A 233 1.10 -15.92 -9.09
CA LEU A 233 2.14 -14.97 -9.46
C LEU A 233 1.87 -13.58 -8.87
N ARG A 234 0.62 -13.12 -8.93
CA ARG A 234 0.19 -11.85 -8.36
C ARG A 234 0.39 -11.81 -6.84
N ALA A 235 0.06 -12.90 -6.15
CA ALA A 235 0.33 -13.05 -4.72
C ALA A 235 1.84 -12.98 -4.42
N GLN A 236 2.67 -13.73 -5.15
CA GLN A 236 4.12 -13.73 -4.95
C GLN A 236 4.80 -12.39 -5.29
N LEU A 237 4.25 -11.62 -6.23
CA LEU A 237 4.79 -10.32 -6.62
C LEU A 237 4.40 -9.20 -5.64
N PHE A 238 3.20 -9.24 -5.07
CA PHE A 238 2.64 -8.11 -4.32
C PHE A 238 2.36 -8.39 -2.84
N ASP A 239 2.42 -9.64 -2.39
CA ASP A 239 2.35 -10.02 -0.97
C ASP A 239 3.69 -10.63 -0.51
N PRO A 240 4.70 -9.79 -0.26
CA PRO A 240 6.05 -10.27 0.00
C PRO A 240 6.28 -10.93 1.37
N ASP A 241 5.26 -11.09 2.23
CA ASP A 241 5.43 -11.47 3.65
C ASP A 241 6.51 -10.60 4.35
N GLY A 242 6.65 -9.34 3.95
CA GLY A 242 7.65 -8.41 4.46
C GLY A 242 9.06 -8.53 3.84
N ARG A 243 9.30 -9.44 2.89
CA ARG A 243 10.58 -9.55 2.17
C ARG A 243 10.64 -8.68 0.91
N LEU A 244 11.51 -7.69 0.89
CA LEU A 244 11.65 -6.74 -0.22
C LEU A 244 12.28 -7.40 -1.45
N PRO A 245 11.74 -7.17 -2.68
CA PRO A 245 12.31 -7.70 -3.91
C PRO A 245 13.66 -7.04 -4.24
N LEU A 246 14.56 -7.81 -4.86
CA LEU A 246 15.88 -7.31 -5.27
C LEU A 246 15.76 -6.44 -6.54
N PRO A 247 16.05 -5.13 -6.50
CA PRO A 247 15.86 -4.26 -7.64
C PRO A 247 17.00 -4.40 -8.66
N ARG A 248 16.72 -4.03 -9.90
CA ARG A 248 17.69 -4.03 -11.00
C ARG A 248 18.44 -2.70 -11.08
N GLY A 249 19.76 -2.76 -10.98
CA GLY A 249 20.69 -1.61 -11.12
C GLY A 249 21.24 -1.37 -12.53
N GLY A 250 20.67 -2.00 -13.56
CA GLY A 250 21.20 -1.92 -14.92
C GLY A 250 22.55 -2.64 -15.04
N GLN A 251 23.64 -1.86 -15.16
CA GLN A 251 25.02 -2.36 -15.16
C GLN A 251 25.63 -2.46 -13.75
N ILE A 252 24.98 -1.85 -12.75
CA ILE A 252 25.45 -1.86 -11.37
C ILE A 252 24.87 -3.09 -10.67
N PRO A 253 25.70 -3.96 -10.08
CA PRO A 253 25.19 -5.10 -9.32
C PRO A 253 24.47 -4.59 -8.06
N VAL A 254 23.32 -5.21 -7.77
CA VAL A 254 22.55 -4.94 -6.55
C VAL A 254 22.51 -6.22 -5.73
N VAL A 255 22.81 -6.13 -4.45
CA VAL A 255 22.90 -7.27 -3.54
C VAL A 255 22.22 -6.97 -2.21
N TYR A 256 21.76 -8.02 -1.53
CA TYR A 256 21.31 -7.86 -0.15
C TYR A 256 22.51 -7.65 0.78
N VAL A 257 22.40 -6.70 1.70
CA VAL A 257 23.44 -6.45 2.70
C VAL A 257 23.41 -7.55 3.76
N GLU A 258 24.58 -8.14 4.04
CA GLU A 258 24.75 -9.13 5.11
C GLU A 258 24.81 -8.47 6.50
N ASP A 259 25.60 -7.41 6.66
CA ASP A 259 25.68 -6.61 7.90
C ASP A 259 24.55 -5.57 7.97
N VAL A 260 23.35 -6.05 8.29
CA VAL A 260 22.14 -5.23 8.46
C VAL A 260 22.34 -4.15 9.53
N VAL A 261 22.96 -4.49 10.66
CA VAL A 261 23.17 -3.55 11.78
C VAL A 261 24.09 -2.42 11.35
N GLY A 262 25.21 -2.73 10.70
CA GLY A 262 26.15 -1.73 10.20
C GLY A 262 25.52 -0.78 9.17
N ALA A 263 24.73 -1.32 8.23
CA ALA A 263 24.01 -0.51 7.25
C ALA A 263 22.98 0.44 7.90
N SER A 264 22.12 -0.10 8.77
CA SER A 264 21.12 0.68 9.50
C SER A 264 21.75 1.78 10.37
N GLN A 265 22.84 1.48 11.08
CA GLN A 265 23.56 2.46 11.88
C GLN A 265 24.22 3.55 11.03
N THR A 266 24.81 3.17 9.89
CA THR A 266 25.47 4.12 8.98
C THR A 266 24.46 5.12 8.44
N MET A 267 23.30 4.63 7.96
CA MET A 267 22.23 5.50 7.48
C MET A 267 21.66 6.39 8.60
N ALA A 268 21.43 5.85 9.80
CA ALA A 268 20.92 6.62 10.93
C ALA A 268 21.89 7.74 11.36
N ARG A 269 23.19 7.46 11.39
CA ARG A 269 24.23 8.47 11.68
C ARG A 269 24.30 9.52 10.58
N ALA A 270 24.15 9.14 9.31
CA ALA A 270 24.13 10.08 8.20
C ALA A 270 22.95 11.06 8.30
N LEU A 271 21.74 10.56 8.63
CA LEU A 271 20.56 11.38 8.88
C LEU A 271 20.81 12.41 10.00
N TRP A 272 21.29 11.96 11.16
CA TRP A 272 21.54 12.85 12.30
C TRP A 272 22.73 13.78 12.12
N THR A 273 23.69 13.42 11.27
CA THR A 273 24.79 14.32 10.89
C THR A 273 24.27 15.45 10.02
N LYS A 274 23.39 15.14 9.05
CA LYS A 274 22.75 16.12 8.17
C LYS A 274 21.83 17.07 8.95
N HIS A 275 21.10 16.56 9.94
CA HIS A 275 20.14 17.32 10.77
C HIS A 275 20.66 17.61 12.18
N ARG A 276 21.97 17.80 12.34
CA ARG A 276 22.59 17.99 13.67
C ARG A 276 22.01 19.18 14.43
N ASP A 277 21.65 20.25 13.73
CA ASP A 277 21.12 21.48 14.33
C ASP A 277 19.73 21.28 14.98
N VAL A 278 19.00 20.23 14.59
CA VAL A 278 17.73 19.85 15.24
C VAL A 278 17.96 19.28 16.63
N LEU A 279 19.11 18.65 16.88
CA LEU A 279 19.38 17.92 18.11
C LEU A 279 19.72 18.82 19.30
N ARG A 280 20.25 20.04 19.06
CA ARG A 280 20.64 20.95 20.14
C ARG A 280 20.54 22.42 19.72
N GLY A 281 19.83 23.22 20.51
CA GLY A 281 19.75 24.66 20.33
C GLY A 281 21.02 25.41 20.77
N PRO A 282 21.14 26.71 20.43
CA PRO A 282 22.31 27.51 20.80
C PRO A 282 22.46 27.61 22.33
N ARG A 283 23.72 27.62 22.80
CA ARG A 283 24.06 27.90 24.20
C ARG A 283 24.89 29.17 24.27
N LEU A 284 24.57 30.03 25.22
CA LEU A 284 25.31 31.24 25.51
C LEU A 284 26.45 30.88 26.47
N THR A 285 27.67 31.28 26.12
CA THR A 285 28.83 31.26 27.02
C THR A 285 28.91 32.60 27.73
N ALA A 286 29.10 32.59 29.06
CA ALA A 286 29.30 33.82 29.82
C ALA A 286 30.56 34.53 29.31
N SER A 287 30.48 35.84 29.11
CA SER A 287 31.62 36.68 28.75
C SER A 287 32.61 36.70 29.92
N ASP A 288 33.86 36.29 29.71
CA ASP A 288 34.96 36.58 30.64
C ASP A 288 35.33 38.07 30.48
N ASP A 289 34.47 38.96 30.99
CA ASP A 289 34.73 40.40 30.94
C ASP A 289 35.87 40.70 31.93
N VAL A 290 37.10 40.76 31.39
CA VAL A 290 38.33 41.04 32.14
C VAL A 290 38.14 42.36 32.90
N ALA A 291 38.09 42.26 34.22
CA ALA A 291 37.90 43.37 35.13
C ALA A 291 38.78 44.58 34.74
N GLN A 292 38.18 45.70 34.33
CA GLN A 292 38.90 46.95 34.12
C GLN A 292 39.48 47.42 35.46
N ALA A 293 40.78 47.18 35.66
CA ALA A 293 41.53 47.75 36.76
C ALA A 293 41.69 49.26 36.52
N ILE A 294 40.85 50.07 37.17
CA ILE A 294 41.02 51.52 37.17
C ILE A 294 42.32 51.85 37.92
N SER A 295 43.24 52.55 37.25
CA SER A 295 44.52 52.97 37.86
C SER A 295 44.30 53.93 39.04
N ILE A 296 45.17 53.84 40.05
CA ILE A 296 45.16 54.63 41.30
C ILE A 296 45.09 56.15 41.03
N GLY A 297 45.63 56.64 39.90
CA GLY A 297 45.59 58.05 39.53
C GLY A 297 44.20 58.56 39.13
N SER A 298 43.32 57.69 38.61
CA SER A 298 41.97 58.06 38.16
C SER A 298 41.02 58.28 39.35
N ALA A 299 41.18 57.48 40.42
CA ALA A 299 40.38 57.58 41.64
C ALA A 299 40.69 58.87 42.42
N LEU A 300 41.96 59.28 42.49
CA LEU A 300 42.37 60.52 43.17
C LEU A 300 41.77 61.77 42.49
N LYS A 301 41.71 61.76 41.15
CA LYS A 301 41.12 62.86 40.35
C LYS A 301 39.60 62.93 40.53
N MET A 302 38.92 61.78 40.63
CA MET A 302 37.49 61.74 40.93
C MET A 302 37.18 62.21 42.35
N PHE A 303 37.99 61.86 43.35
CA PHE A 303 37.83 62.30 44.75
C PHE A 303 38.00 63.81 44.91
N LEU A 304 39.06 64.40 44.33
CA LEU A 304 39.28 65.85 44.37
C LEU A 304 38.16 66.62 43.65
N ARG A 305 37.65 66.08 42.53
CA ARG A 305 36.51 66.65 41.81
C ARG A 305 35.22 66.56 42.63
N PHE A 306 35.03 65.48 43.37
CA PHE A 306 33.88 65.27 44.25
C PHE A 306 33.93 66.18 45.48
N MET A 307 35.09 66.35 46.11
CA MET A 307 35.27 67.25 47.25
C MET A 307 35.12 68.71 46.85
N TRP A 308 35.58 69.09 45.66
CA TRP A 308 35.33 70.43 45.10
C TRP A 308 33.84 70.62 44.72
N ALA A 309 33.16 69.58 44.23
CA ALA A 309 31.72 69.65 43.96
C ALA A 309 30.89 69.77 45.25
N ALA A 310 31.26 69.05 46.32
CA ALA A 310 30.57 69.05 47.60
C ALA A 310 30.78 70.35 48.41
N LEU A 311 31.94 71.01 48.28
CA LEU A 311 32.21 72.27 48.99
C LEU A 311 31.47 73.47 48.39
N ARG A 312 31.10 73.41 47.10
CA ARG A 312 30.57 74.57 46.35
C ARG A 312 29.05 74.67 46.32
N ARG A 313 28.29 73.63 46.67
CA ARG A 313 26.81 73.64 46.67
C ARG A 313 26.22 72.76 47.79
N ALA A 314 25.64 73.43 48.80
CA ALA A 314 24.59 73.03 49.74
C ALA A 314 24.61 71.59 50.36
N PRO A 315 24.50 71.43 51.71
CA PRO A 315 24.60 70.12 52.38
C PRO A 315 23.44 69.13 52.15
N SER A 316 22.38 69.49 51.44
CA SER A 316 21.18 68.66 51.30
C SER A 316 21.23 67.62 50.16
N ALA A 317 22.17 67.73 49.22
CA ALA A 317 22.27 66.82 48.07
C ALA A 317 22.97 65.48 48.36
N TRP A 318 23.76 65.40 49.43
CA TRP A 318 24.44 64.15 49.82
C TRP A 318 23.52 63.22 50.63
N PHE A 319 22.59 63.78 51.42
CA PHE A 319 21.63 63.01 52.20
C PHE A 319 20.59 62.26 51.34
N SER A 320 20.26 62.78 50.14
CA SER A 320 19.37 62.10 49.19
C SER A 320 20.07 61.06 48.31
N ALA A 321 21.40 61.16 48.16
CA ALA A 321 22.20 60.18 47.40
C ALA A 321 22.48 58.88 48.19
N VAL A 322 22.41 58.92 49.53
CA VAL A 322 22.68 57.76 50.41
C VAL A 322 21.40 57.05 50.87
N LEU A 323 20.24 57.71 50.86
CA LEU A 323 18.94 57.08 51.13
C LEU A 323 18.14 56.70 49.86
N GLY A 324 18.73 56.88 48.67
CA GLY A 324 18.04 56.73 47.38
C GLY A 324 18.45 55.54 46.50
N SER A 325 18.98 54.44 47.06
CA SER A 325 19.26 53.22 46.28
C SER A 325 18.62 51.97 46.89
N ALA A 326 17.35 52.08 47.29
CA ALA A 326 16.47 50.94 47.45
C ALA A 326 15.53 50.86 46.24
N ARG A 327 16.04 50.35 45.13
CA ARG A 327 15.23 49.66 44.10
C ARG A 327 15.63 48.20 44.07
N SER A 328 15.45 47.52 45.19
CA SER A 328 15.35 46.07 45.22
C SER A 328 13.90 45.66 44.95
N VAL A 329 13.42 45.87 43.72
CA VAL A 329 12.19 45.21 43.23
C VAL A 329 12.39 44.91 41.75
N ALA A 330 13.14 43.85 41.48
CA ALA A 330 12.99 42.95 40.33
C ALA A 330 13.87 41.70 40.55
N ALA A 331 13.78 41.05 41.70
CA ALA A 331 14.37 39.72 41.91
C ALA A 331 13.68 38.88 43.00
N SER A 332 12.45 39.23 43.40
CA SER A 332 11.59 38.38 44.23
C SER A 332 10.43 37.74 43.44
N ALA A 333 10.30 38.05 42.14
CA ALA A 333 9.22 37.57 41.29
C ALA A 333 9.45 36.19 40.65
N VAL A 334 10.59 35.53 40.94
CA VAL A 334 10.89 34.16 40.43
C VAL A 334 10.81 33.13 41.55
N GLN A 335 10.92 33.54 42.83
CA GLN A 335 10.89 32.61 43.97
C GLN A 335 9.46 32.10 44.27
N GLY A 336 8.42 32.92 44.04
CA GLY A 336 7.03 32.59 44.40
C GLY A 336 6.22 31.88 43.31
N THR A 337 6.60 32.03 42.04
CA THR A 337 5.84 31.55 40.87
C THR A 337 6.38 30.24 40.31
N VAL A 338 7.68 29.99 40.36
CA VAL A 338 8.30 28.77 39.78
C VAL A 338 8.42 27.62 40.80
N PHE A 339 8.41 27.91 42.11
CA PHE A 339 8.67 26.90 43.15
C PHE A 339 7.48 26.59 44.07
N GLY A 340 6.41 27.38 44.04
CA GLY A 340 5.22 27.14 44.89
C GLY A 340 4.04 26.45 44.19
N ARG A 341 3.92 26.59 42.85
CA ARG A 341 2.73 26.16 42.10
C ARG A 341 3.02 25.16 40.96
N THR A 342 4.29 24.97 40.59
CA THR A 342 4.78 24.20 39.43
C THR A 342 5.74 23.05 39.79
N ASP A 343 5.83 22.68 41.07
CA ASP A 343 6.72 21.61 41.56
C ASP A 343 6.46 20.26 40.88
N SER A 344 5.20 20.02 40.46
CA SER A 344 4.79 18.84 39.69
C SER A 344 5.30 18.83 38.24
N ALA A 345 5.35 19.97 37.55
CA ALA A 345 5.87 20.04 36.18
C ALA A 345 7.40 19.88 36.17
N PHE A 346 8.06 20.43 37.19
CA PHE A 346 9.50 20.26 37.38
C PHE A 346 9.87 18.82 37.75
N SER A 347 9.15 18.21 38.70
CA SER A 347 9.37 16.81 39.07
C SER A 347 9.17 15.90 37.86
N VAL A 348 8.15 16.12 37.03
CA VAL A 348 7.94 15.32 35.82
C VAL A 348 9.12 15.43 34.83
N VAL A 349 9.70 16.62 34.62
CA VAL A 349 10.84 16.78 33.70
C VAL A 349 12.14 16.18 34.26
N THR A 350 12.35 16.28 35.58
CA THR A 350 13.62 15.91 36.24
C THR A 350 13.63 14.53 36.91
N ASP A 351 12.47 13.94 37.23
CA ASP A 351 12.37 12.62 37.82
C ASP A 351 12.76 11.56 36.77
N GLY A 352 13.68 10.69 37.17
CA GLY A 352 14.21 9.61 36.34
C GLY A 352 13.24 8.45 36.16
N ARG A 353 12.13 8.41 36.92
CA ARG A 353 11.04 7.46 36.70
C ARG A 353 10.28 7.86 35.44
N VAL A 354 10.10 6.90 34.53
CA VAL A 354 9.65 7.13 33.15
C VAL A 354 8.29 7.83 33.08
N ALA A 355 8.31 9.16 33.02
CA ALA A 355 7.15 9.95 32.64
C ALA A 355 6.92 9.80 31.13
N ASP A 356 5.66 9.61 30.75
CA ASP A 356 5.23 9.55 29.35
C ASP A 356 5.80 10.76 28.59
N TRP A 357 6.41 10.54 27.43
CA TRP A 357 7.11 11.60 26.68
C TRP A 357 6.17 12.75 26.33
N LEU A 358 4.88 12.47 26.10
CA LEU A 358 3.85 13.50 25.91
C LEU A 358 3.71 14.43 27.12
N THR A 359 3.83 13.87 28.32
CA THR A 359 3.78 14.64 29.58
C THR A 359 5.07 15.41 29.81
N LEU A 360 6.22 14.87 29.38
CA LEU A 360 7.51 15.57 29.42
C LEU A 360 7.49 16.85 28.56
N GLY A 361 7.09 16.75 27.30
CA GLY A 361 7.00 17.90 26.40
C GLY A 361 6.05 19.00 26.90
N ARG A 362 4.84 18.60 27.36
CA ARG A 362 3.86 19.53 27.94
C ARG A 362 4.35 20.19 29.23
N SER A 363 5.06 19.44 30.07
CA SER A 363 5.62 19.97 31.32
C SER A 363 6.76 20.94 31.05
N ALA A 364 7.62 20.64 30.06
CA ALA A 364 8.69 21.54 29.63
C ALA A 364 8.13 22.84 29.04
N GLU A 365 7.06 22.76 28.24
CA GLU A 365 6.36 23.95 27.70
C GLU A 365 5.73 24.80 28.83
N THR A 366 5.11 24.14 29.81
CA THR A 366 4.54 24.81 30.99
C THR A 366 5.63 25.55 31.81
N LEU A 367 6.80 24.91 32.01
CA LEU A 367 7.95 25.52 32.70
C LEU A 367 8.55 26.68 31.89
N SER A 368 8.67 26.52 30.57
CA SER A 368 9.15 27.56 29.66
C SER A 368 8.24 28.80 29.71
N GLY A 369 6.91 28.61 29.67
CA GLY A 369 5.93 29.70 29.80
C GLY A 369 5.98 30.40 31.16
N ALA A 370 6.25 29.66 32.25
CA ALA A 370 6.38 30.22 33.59
C ALA A 370 7.67 31.06 33.79
N LEU A 371 8.73 30.79 33.02
CA LEU A 371 10.00 31.53 33.06
C LEU A 371 9.97 32.86 32.30
N GLY A 372 8.77 33.34 31.95
CA GLY A 372 8.53 34.50 31.11
C GLY A 372 8.59 34.08 29.66
N GLY A 373 7.42 34.02 29.02
CA GLY A 373 7.27 33.76 27.59
C GLY A 373 8.09 34.72 26.71
N PRO A 374 8.07 34.52 25.38
CA PRO A 374 8.99 35.18 24.48
C PRO A 374 9.01 36.70 24.63
N ARG A 375 10.19 37.31 24.48
CA ARG A 375 10.32 38.78 24.47
C ARG A 375 9.39 39.37 23.41
N PRO A 376 8.83 40.57 23.59
CA PRO A 376 8.00 41.21 22.56
C PRO A 376 8.80 41.31 21.24
N GLY A 377 8.45 40.49 20.24
CA GLY A 377 9.16 40.38 18.96
C GLY A 377 9.80 39.01 18.65
N GLU A 378 10.00 38.13 19.62
CA GLU A 378 10.54 36.77 19.41
C GLU A 378 9.40 35.73 19.38
N HIS A 379 8.64 35.64 18.29
CA HIS A 379 7.75 34.49 18.13
C HIS A 379 8.60 33.25 17.78
N PHE A 380 8.75 32.30 18.70
CA PHE A 380 9.26 30.98 18.38
C PHE A 380 8.22 30.27 17.49
N ALA A 381 8.36 30.39 16.18
CA ALA A 381 7.70 29.46 15.26
C ALA A 381 8.11 28.04 15.68
N GLN A 382 7.15 27.11 15.75
CA GLN A 382 7.47 25.68 15.86
C GLN A 382 8.58 25.36 14.85
N HIS A 383 9.68 24.76 15.31
CA HIS A 383 10.79 24.45 14.42
C HIS A 383 10.28 23.50 13.34
N ASP A 384 10.42 23.89 12.07
CA ASP A 384 9.97 23.09 10.94
C ASP A 384 10.82 21.82 10.84
N LEU A 385 10.28 20.70 11.30
CA LEU A 385 10.94 19.38 11.25
C LEU A 385 10.68 18.64 9.92
N SER A 386 9.98 19.26 8.97
CA SER A 386 9.62 18.60 7.70
C SER A 386 10.82 18.07 6.94
N GLY A 387 11.91 18.84 6.87
CA GLY A 387 13.16 18.42 6.21
C GLY A 387 13.77 17.15 6.83
N LEU A 388 13.72 17.01 8.16
CA LEU A 388 14.18 15.82 8.87
C LEU A 388 13.34 14.59 8.47
N TRP A 389 12.01 14.74 8.45
CA TRP A 389 11.12 13.61 8.17
C TRP A 389 11.11 13.20 6.70
N ILE A 390 11.22 14.15 5.78
CA ILE A 390 11.43 13.87 4.35
C ILE A 390 12.71 13.04 4.17
N ASP A 391 13.81 13.43 4.83
CA ASP A 391 15.07 12.70 4.76
C ASP A 391 15.04 11.35 5.50
N PHE A 392 14.31 11.23 6.60
CA PHE A 392 14.08 9.95 7.28
C PHE A 392 13.37 8.94 6.37
N VAL A 393 12.31 9.39 5.69
CA VAL A 393 11.59 8.60 4.68
C VAL A 393 12.52 8.25 3.52
N ASN A 394 13.22 9.24 2.95
CA ASN A 394 14.16 9.01 1.85
C ASN A 394 15.25 8.00 2.21
N GLY A 395 15.82 8.07 3.42
CA GLY A 395 16.80 7.10 3.92
C GLY A 395 16.20 5.69 4.05
N SER A 396 14.96 5.58 4.53
CA SER A 396 14.23 4.31 4.62
C SER A 396 14.02 3.69 3.23
N LEU A 397 13.49 4.47 2.27
CA LEU A 397 13.27 4.02 0.90
C LEU A 397 14.60 3.64 0.21
N THR A 398 15.67 4.38 0.48
CA THR A 398 17.01 4.13 -0.08
C THR A 398 17.60 2.82 0.44
N LEU A 399 17.44 2.50 1.72
CA LEU A 399 17.83 1.20 2.27
C LEU A 399 17.01 0.04 1.67
N ALA A 400 15.75 0.29 1.32
CA ALA A 400 14.85 -0.72 0.77
C ALA A 400 15.09 -1.01 -0.73
N ASP A 401 15.36 0.01 -1.55
CA ASP A 401 15.43 -0.15 -3.02
C ASP A 401 16.67 0.44 -3.70
N GLY A 402 17.62 0.97 -2.94
CA GLY A 402 18.90 1.49 -3.44
C GLY A 402 18.80 2.77 -4.28
N GLY A 403 17.63 3.41 -4.37
CA GLY A 403 17.44 4.66 -5.11
C GLY A 403 18.09 5.86 -4.42
N ARG A 404 18.78 6.73 -5.18
CA ARG A 404 19.37 7.98 -4.65
C ARG A 404 18.32 9.08 -4.58
N ARG A 405 17.95 9.53 -3.37
CA ARG A 405 16.89 10.52 -3.14
C ARG A 405 17.34 11.82 -2.48
N ALA A 406 18.32 11.73 -1.57
CA ALA A 406 18.75 12.88 -0.78
C ALA A 406 20.27 12.95 -0.68
N GLY A 407 20.82 14.16 -0.88
CA GLY A 407 22.25 14.40 -0.67
C GLY A 407 22.66 14.10 0.77
N GLY A 408 23.77 13.37 0.94
CA GLY A 408 24.26 12.91 2.24
C GLY A 408 23.60 11.63 2.77
N LEU A 409 22.63 11.07 2.05
CA LEU A 409 21.97 9.78 2.35
C LEU A 409 22.15 8.83 1.16
N ASP A 410 23.41 8.53 0.84
CA ASP A 410 23.75 7.69 -0.31
C ASP A 410 23.43 6.20 -0.04
N PRO A 411 23.08 5.43 -1.08
CA PRO A 411 22.89 3.99 -0.96
C PRO A 411 24.12 3.30 -0.37
N ILE A 412 23.89 2.27 0.44
CA ILE A 412 24.96 1.47 1.02
C ILE A 412 25.77 0.84 -0.10
N SER A 413 27.09 0.97 -0.05
CA SER A 413 27.99 0.41 -1.07
C SER A 413 28.48 -0.97 -0.63
N VAL A 414 28.32 -1.98 -1.48
CA VAL A 414 28.83 -3.35 -1.25
C VAL A 414 29.78 -3.69 -2.40
N GLY A 415 31.09 -3.57 -2.16
CA GLY A 415 32.09 -3.65 -3.22
C GLY A 415 31.88 -2.54 -4.26
N ALA A 416 31.67 -2.93 -5.53
CA ALA A 416 31.32 -2.02 -6.62
C ALA A 416 29.80 -1.87 -6.84
N GLY A 417 28.98 -2.57 -6.04
CA GLY A 417 27.53 -2.62 -6.16
C GLY A 417 26.77 -1.78 -5.12
N VAL A 418 25.45 -1.76 -5.26
CA VAL A 418 24.51 -1.14 -4.32
C VAL A 418 23.92 -2.21 -3.41
N GLY A 419 23.96 -1.96 -2.10
CA GLY A 419 23.36 -2.80 -1.08
C GLY A 419 21.94 -2.36 -0.74
N VAL A 420 21.02 -3.33 -0.65
CA VAL A 420 19.65 -3.14 -0.14
C VAL A 420 19.36 -4.11 1.01
N LEU A 421 18.41 -3.76 1.88
CA LEU A 421 17.97 -4.63 2.97
C LEU A 421 16.92 -5.63 2.47
N ALA A 422 17.01 -6.88 2.93
CA ALA A 422 16.14 -7.96 2.47
C ALA A 422 14.74 -7.91 3.09
N ASN A 423 14.63 -7.50 4.35
CA ASN A 423 13.36 -7.47 5.07
C ASN A 423 12.93 -6.04 5.35
N ALA A 424 11.65 -5.73 5.16
CA ALA A 424 11.05 -4.45 5.49
C ALA A 424 11.25 -4.10 6.98
N ALA A 425 11.12 -5.09 7.86
CA ALA A 425 11.33 -4.93 9.30
C ALA A 425 12.75 -4.49 9.68
N ASP A 426 13.75 -4.78 8.85
CA ASP A 426 15.13 -4.32 9.06
C ASP A 426 15.32 -2.84 8.67
N VAL A 427 14.40 -2.28 7.87
CA VAL A 427 14.36 -0.85 7.55
C VAL A 427 13.48 -0.12 8.59
N VAL A 428 12.18 -0.40 8.56
CA VAL A 428 11.18 0.14 9.48
C VAL A 428 10.23 -0.99 9.85
N PRO A 429 10.23 -1.46 11.10
CA PRO A 429 9.27 -2.46 11.56
C PRO A 429 7.83 -1.95 11.49
N SER A 430 6.90 -2.85 11.19
CA SER A 430 5.47 -2.58 11.11
C SER A 430 4.76 -2.96 12.41
N ALA A 431 3.42 -2.91 12.41
CA ALA A 431 2.61 -3.41 13.53
C ALA A 431 2.68 -4.95 13.67
N ALA A 432 3.10 -5.68 12.63
CA ALA A 432 3.26 -7.14 12.70
C ALA A 432 4.39 -7.55 13.66
N GLU A 433 5.42 -6.72 13.80
CA GLU A 433 6.57 -6.95 14.66
C GLU A 433 6.39 -6.37 16.09
N GLN A 434 5.20 -5.87 16.45
CA GLN A 434 4.96 -5.31 17.78
C GLN A 434 5.11 -6.36 18.89
N PHE A 435 5.60 -5.94 20.05
CA PHE A 435 5.64 -6.82 21.21
C PHE A 435 4.24 -6.95 21.81
N ALA A 436 3.63 -8.13 21.69
CA ALA A 436 2.32 -8.44 22.26
C ALA A 436 2.32 -9.69 23.16
N ALA A 437 3.51 -10.24 23.49
CA ALA A 437 3.67 -11.40 24.36
C ALA A 437 3.49 -11.04 25.85
N ILE A 438 2.36 -10.42 26.18
CA ILE A 438 1.98 -10.03 27.55
C ILE A 438 0.65 -10.73 27.86
N PRO A 439 0.61 -11.67 28.82
CA PRO A 439 -0.65 -12.29 29.25
C PRO A 439 -1.68 -11.23 29.67
N THR A 440 -2.96 -11.45 29.35
CA THR A 440 -4.04 -10.48 29.63
C THR A 440 -4.14 -10.10 31.11
N SER A 441 -3.90 -11.06 32.01
CA SER A 441 -3.80 -10.87 33.47
C SER A 441 -2.72 -9.85 33.83
N LEU A 442 -1.51 -10.04 33.29
CA LEU A 442 -0.36 -9.19 33.52
C LEU A 442 -0.53 -7.80 32.85
N ALA A 443 -1.11 -7.76 31.65
CA ALA A 443 -1.38 -6.52 30.92
C ALA A 443 -2.30 -5.58 31.71
N ALA A 444 -3.28 -6.11 32.46
CA ALA A 444 -4.15 -5.33 33.33
C ALA A 444 -3.41 -4.72 34.53
N VAL A 445 -2.43 -5.43 35.09
CA VAL A 445 -1.61 -4.97 36.22
C VAL A 445 -0.58 -3.93 35.77
N VAL A 446 0.08 -4.20 34.65
CA VAL A 446 1.16 -3.37 34.09
C VAL A 446 0.60 -2.17 33.30
N GLY A 447 -0.64 -2.24 32.84
CA GLY A 447 -1.32 -1.17 32.09
C GLY A 447 -0.76 -0.97 30.67
N VAL A 448 -0.19 -2.02 30.07
CA VAL A 448 0.37 -2.03 28.71
C VAL A 448 0.00 -3.36 28.06
N THR A 449 -0.61 -3.31 26.88
CA THR A 449 -1.04 -4.50 26.13
C THR A 449 -0.10 -4.85 24.99
N ALA A 450 0.53 -3.85 24.38
CA ALA A 450 1.53 -4.02 23.35
C ALA A 450 2.50 -2.83 23.32
N VAL A 451 3.68 -3.04 22.73
CA VAL A 451 4.69 -2.00 22.52
C VAL A 451 5.12 -2.01 21.05
N GLU A 452 5.13 -0.83 20.44
CA GLU A 452 5.60 -0.67 19.06
C GLU A 452 7.13 -0.85 18.97
N PRO A 453 7.64 -1.46 17.89
CA PRO A 453 9.08 -1.69 17.69
C PRO A 453 9.97 -0.46 17.87
N VAL A 454 9.53 0.69 17.37
CA VAL A 454 10.28 1.95 17.37
C VAL A 454 10.14 2.71 18.70
N ASP A 455 9.20 2.31 19.55
CA ASP A 455 8.93 2.95 20.85
C ASP A 455 9.91 2.48 21.93
N VAL A 456 11.15 2.97 21.84
CA VAL A 456 12.24 2.67 22.78
C VAL A 456 11.89 3.12 24.21
N LEU A 457 11.19 4.25 24.36
CA LEU A 457 10.72 4.73 25.67
C LEU A 457 9.59 3.85 26.23
N GLY A 458 8.64 3.41 25.40
CA GLY A 458 7.60 2.46 25.77
C GLY A 458 8.17 1.12 26.20
N ALA A 459 9.16 0.59 25.49
CA ALA A 459 9.85 -0.65 25.86
C ALA A 459 10.59 -0.52 27.20
N ALA A 460 11.28 0.60 27.43
CA ALA A 460 11.91 0.89 28.72
C ALA A 460 10.89 1.00 29.86
N THR A 461 9.76 1.67 29.60
CA THR A 461 8.65 1.79 30.57
C THR A 461 8.08 0.42 30.93
N LEU A 462 7.82 -0.42 29.93
CA LEU A 462 7.32 -1.77 30.14
C LEU A 462 8.31 -2.60 30.97
N ARG A 463 9.61 -2.55 30.64
CA ARG A 463 10.66 -3.24 31.39
C ARG A 463 10.68 -2.83 32.87
N ASP A 464 10.59 -1.53 33.15
CA ASP A 464 10.61 -1.03 34.54
C ASP A 464 9.35 -1.44 35.31
N ARG A 465 8.17 -1.42 34.66
CA ARG A 465 6.93 -1.91 35.27
C ARG A 465 6.97 -3.41 35.54
N LEU A 466 7.48 -4.22 34.61
CA LEU A 466 7.66 -5.66 34.81
C LEU A 466 8.59 -5.94 35.99
N ARG A 467 9.72 -5.24 36.10
CA ARG A 467 10.65 -5.35 37.24
C ARG A 467 9.99 -5.02 38.57
N GLY A 468 9.08 -4.05 38.59
CA GLY A 468 8.28 -3.72 39.77
C GLY A 468 7.35 -4.85 40.24
N VAL A 469 6.91 -5.70 39.31
CA VAL A 469 5.98 -6.82 39.57
C VAL A 469 6.73 -8.14 39.89
N TYR A 470 8.05 -8.20 39.73
CA TYR A 470 8.82 -9.43 39.98
C TYR A 470 8.70 -9.99 41.41
N GLN A 471 8.42 -9.12 42.39
CA GLN A 471 8.25 -9.51 43.78
C GLN A 471 6.82 -9.95 44.13
N ASP A 472 5.88 -9.90 43.17
CA ASP A 472 4.50 -10.32 43.36
C ASP A 472 4.38 -11.87 43.35
N PRO A 473 3.81 -12.50 44.39
CA PRO A 473 3.63 -13.95 44.45
C PRO A 473 2.72 -14.54 43.35
N ALA A 474 1.77 -13.76 42.83
CA ALA A 474 0.80 -14.22 41.84
C ALA A 474 1.25 -13.94 40.40
N ALA A 475 1.85 -12.77 40.14
CA ALA A 475 2.21 -12.31 38.80
C ALA A 475 3.72 -12.36 38.49
N GLY A 476 4.58 -12.63 39.49
CA GLY A 476 6.04 -12.51 39.34
C GLY A 476 6.71 -13.54 38.42
N VAL A 477 6.07 -14.70 38.16
CA VAL A 477 6.56 -15.67 37.16
C VAL A 477 6.25 -15.20 35.75
N GLU A 478 4.99 -14.84 35.49
CA GLU A 478 4.54 -14.29 34.20
C GLU A 478 5.31 -13.03 33.82
N ALA A 479 5.56 -12.14 34.79
CA ALA A 479 6.33 -10.92 34.58
C ALA A 479 7.80 -11.20 34.18
N ARG A 480 8.43 -12.24 34.73
CA ARG A 480 9.81 -12.61 34.38
C ARG A 480 9.89 -13.20 32.97
N THR A 481 8.96 -14.07 32.60
CA THR A 481 8.87 -14.62 31.23
C THR A 481 8.62 -13.51 30.21
N ALA A 482 7.63 -12.65 30.45
CA ALA A 482 7.39 -11.49 29.58
C ALA A 482 8.61 -10.56 29.51
N GLY A 483 9.38 -10.44 30.59
CA GLY A 483 10.64 -9.70 30.62
C GLY A 483 11.73 -10.32 29.74
N SER A 484 11.94 -11.64 29.80
CA SER A 484 12.90 -12.33 28.92
C SER A 484 12.50 -12.28 27.45
N ASP A 485 11.20 -12.39 27.18
CA ASP A 485 10.66 -12.29 25.82
C ASP A 485 10.81 -10.86 25.27
N LEU A 486 10.59 -9.84 26.12
CA LEU A 486 10.82 -8.44 25.77
C LEU A 486 12.30 -8.17 25.45
N ASP A 487 13.24 -8.70 26.23
CA ASP A 487 14.67 -8.54 25.99
C ASP A 487 15.10 -9.22 24.67
N SER A 488 14.59 -10.42 24.41
CA SER A 488 14.85 -11.17 23.17
C SER A 488 14.27 -10.47 21.93
N TRP A 489 13.03 -9.98 22.04
CA TRP A 489 12.38 -9.19 21.01
C TRP A 489 13.14 -7.89 20.74
N GLN A 490 13.54 -7.16 21.79
CA GLN A 490 14.26 -5.89 21.62
C GLN A 490 15.63 -6.11 20.97
N ALA A 491 16.32 -7.22 21.29
CA ALA A 491 17.58 -7.58 20.62
C ALA A 491 17.38 -7.77 19.12
N ALA A 492 16.33 -8.49 18.70
CA ALA A 492 16.00 -8.71 17.28
C ALA A 492 15.64 -7.40 16.56
N THR A 493 14.79 -6.58 17.15
CA THR A 493 14.25 -5.35 16.54
C THR A 493 15.27 -4.20 16.51
N SER A 494 16.25 -4.21 17.43
CA SER A 494 17.27 -3.15 17.55
C SER A 494 18.14 -2.95 16.31
N ARG A 495 18.22 -3.95 15.42
CA ARG A 495 18.99 -3.87 14.16
C ARG A 495 18.35 -2.96 13.11
N SER A 496 17.07 -2.59 13.29
CA SER A 496 16.34 -1.83 12.30
C SER A 496 16.77 -0.36 12.24
N TYR A 497 16.74 0.23 11.04
CA TYR A 497 17.09 1.64 10.84
C TYR A 497 16.21 2.59 11.68
N ALA A 498 14.89 2.38 11.71
CA ALA A 498 14.00 3.21 12.52
C ALA A 498 14.30 3.14 14.03
N VAL A 499 14.64 1.96 14.56
CA VAL A 499 15.03 1.83 15.97
C VAL A 499 16.38 2.49 16.24
N GLN A 500 17.34 2.42 15.32
CA GLN A 500 18.60 3.16 15.43
C GLN A 500 18.36 4.67 15.47
N VAL A 501 17.50 5.20 14.59
CA VAL A 501 17.10 6.62 14.61
C VAL A 501 16.43 7.00 15.94
N SER A 502 15.50 6.17 16.42
CA SER A 502 14.81 6.35 17.71
C SER A 502 15.78 6.37 18.90
N SER A 503 16.72 5.42 18.94
CA SER A 503 17.70 5.32 20.03
C SER A 503 18.59 6.56 20.14
N ILE A 504 19.03 7.12 19.01
CA ILE A 504 19.84 8.35 18.98
C ILE A 504 18.98 9.52 19.46
N LEU A 505 17.74 9.66 18.98
CA LEU A 505 16.83 10.71 19.40
C LEU A 505 16.57 10.68 20.92
N VAL A 506 16.33 9.48 21.46
CA VAL A 506 16.11 9.25 22.90
C VAL A 506 17.35 9.62 23.72
N ASP A 507 18.56 9.25 23.28
CA ASP A 507 19.80 9.65 23.95
C ASP A 507 19.96 11.18 24.03
N TYR A 508 19.66 11.91 22.95
CA TYR A 508 19.64 13.38 22.98
C TYR A 508 18.56 13.95 23.89
N LEU A 509 17.35 13.36 23.90
CA LEU A 509 16.29 13.78 24.82
C LEU A 509 16.71 13.59 26.29
N GLN A 510 17.34 12.46 26.63
CA GLN A 510 17.82 12.21 27.98
C GLN A 510 18.95 13.16 28.39
N ARG A 511 19.87 13.50 27.46
CA ARG A 511 20.90 14.52 27.70
C ARG A 511 20.30 15.90 27.94
N ALA A 512 19.30 16.31 27.16
CA ALA A 512 18.61 17.58 27.36
C ALA A 512 17.91 17.63 28.73
N ARG A 513 17.30 16.52 29.17
CA ARG A 513 16.71 16.42 30.52
C ARG A 513 17.75 16.53 31.63
N ALA A 514 18.88 15.85 31.47
CA ALA A 514 19.99 15.93 32.42
C ALA A 514 20.54 17.38 32.51
N GLU A 515 20.67 18.07 31.37
CA GLU A 515 21.10 19.48 31.32
C GLU A 515 20.09 20.41 32.03
N VAL A 516 18.78 20.19 31.86
CA VAL A 516 17.75 20.93 32.63
C VAL A 516 17.91 20.71 34.13
N SER A 517 18.12 19.46 34.56
CA SER A 517 18.34 19.12 35.97
C SER A 517 19.59 19.82 36.53
N GLU A 518 20.69 19.79 35.79
CA GLU A 518 21.97 20.43 36.15
C GLU A 518 21.82 21.96 36.26
N LEU A 519 21.22 22.60 35.26
CA LEU A 519 21.02 24.06 35.25
C LEU A 519 20.12 24.52 36.39
N VAL A 520 19.05 23.79 36.70
CA VAL A 520 18.18 24.12 37.84
C VAL A 520 18.90 23.87 39.17
N GLY A 521 19.67 22.79 39.28
CA GLY A 521 20.54 22.54 40.45
C GLY A 521 21.54 23.68 40.67
N ALA A 522 22.20 24.15 39.61
CA ALA A 522 23.13 25.26 39.67
C ALA A 522 22.46 26.58 40.07
N LEU A 523 21.26 26.87 39.55
CA LEU A 523 20.47 28.05 39.93
C LEU A 523 20.03 28.00 41.40
N ARG A 524 19.63 26.83 41.91
CA ARG A 524 19.31 26.65 43.35
C ARG A 524 20.53 26.90 44.24
N ALA A 525 21.68 26.31 43.89
CA ALA A 525 22.93 26.50 44.64
C ALA A 525 23.41 27.96 44.61
N ALA A 526 23.22 28.67 43.49
CA ALA A 526 23.53 30.09 43.38
C ALA A 526 22.59 30.96 44.23
N ALA A 527 21.31 30.60 44.32
CA ALA A 527 20.33 31.29 45.16
C ALA A 527 20.62 31.11 46.67
N GLU A 528 20.98 29.91 47.13
CA GLU A 528 21.28 29.64 48.54
C GLU A 528 22.54 30.38 49.03
N ARG A 529 23.56 30.52 48.19
CA ARG A 529 24.78 31.28 48.52
C ARG A 529 24.53 32.77 48.72
N SER A 530 23.54 33.33 48.03
CA SER A 530 23.18 34.74 48.17
C SER A 530 22.60 35.08 49.56
N ALA A 531 21.97 34.11 50.24
CA ALA A 531 21.45 34.28 51.60
C ALA A 531 22.54 34.31 52.68
N VAL A 532 23.66 33.62 52.45
CA VAL A 532 24.83 33.59 53.36
C VAL A 532 25.62 34.90 53.32
N ASP A 533 25.69 35.55 52.15
CA ASP A 533 26.33 36.87 51.98
C ASP A 533 25.56 38.00 52.71
N GLU A 534 24.24 37.89 52.89
CA GLU A 534 23.43 38.85 53.67
C GLU A 534 23.83 38.87 55.16
N GLN A 535 24.29 37.73 55.70
CA GLN A 535 24.78 37.59 57.08
C GLN A 535 26.15 38.26 57.29
N LEU A 536 26.96 38.39 56.23
CA LEU A 536 28.23 39.14 56.23
C LEU A 536 28.02 40.66 56.19
N ARG A 537 26.95 41.14 55.54
CA ARG A 537 26.59 42.57 55.49
C ARG A 537 26.21 43.15 56.86
N ALA A 538 25.62 42.35 57.75
CA ALA A 538 25.33 42.76 59.12
C ALA A 538 26.60 43.14 59.91
N ARG A 539 27.76 42.53 59.61
CA ARG A 539 29.06 42.90 60.20
C ARG A 539 29.64 44.18 59.62
N GLN A 540 29.39 44.50 58.35
CA GLN A 540 29.92 45.70 57.70
C GLN A 540 29.16 46.99 58.10
N GLN A 541 27.87 46.89 58.47
CA GLN A 541 27.11 48.03 59.01
C GLN A 541 27.69 48.57 60.34
N ALA A 542 28.41 47.74 61.12
CA ALA A 542 29.11 48.19 62.32
C ALA A 542 30.21 49.23 62.01
N ILE A 543 30.91 49.09 60.87
CA ILE A 543 31.99 50.01 60.45
C ILE A 543 31.42 51.37 60.03
N GLY A 544 30.27 51.39 59.34
CA GLY A 544 29.58 52.63 58.99
C GLY A 544 29.07 53.42 60.21
N THR A 545 28.81 52.73 61.31
CA THR A 545 28.38 53.35 62.58
C THR A 545 29.56 54.01 63.30
N ILE A 546 30.76 53.39 63.27
CA ILE A 546 32.00 53.95 63.83
C ILE A 546 32.35 55.30 63.17
N LEU A 547 32.18 55.40 61.86
CA LEU A 547 32.48 56.64 61.13
C LEU A 547 31.50 57.78 61.47
N LYS A 548 30.22 57.48 61.70
CA LYS A 548 29.22 58.44 62.18
C LYS A 548 29.53 58.94 63.60
N THR A 549 30.01 58.05 64.47
CA THR A 549 30.44 58.45 65.82
C THR A 549 31.71 59.30 65.81
N PHE A 550 32.66 59.02 64.92
CA PHE A 550 33.90 59.79 64.78
C PHE A 550 33.65 61.20 64.23
N THR A 551 32.77 61.33 63.23
CA THR A 551 32.36 62.64 62.69
C THR A 551 31.63 63.49 63.72
N ALA A 552 30.69 62.90 64.47
CA ALA A 552 30.00 63.60 65.55
C ALA A 552 30.98 64.06 66.63
N ALA A 553 31.94 63.22 67.02
CA ALA A 553 32.96 63.56 68.01
C ALA A 553 33.85 64.73 67.58
N VAL A 554 34.37 64.73 66.34
CA VAL A 554 35.20 65.82 65.80
C VAL A 554 34.40 67.13 65.73
N PHE A 555 33.14 67.08 65.31
CA PHE A 555 32.27 68.25 65.26
C PHE A 555 32.03 68.84 66.66
N LEU A 556 31.80 67.98 67.65
CA LEU A 556 31.59 68.38 69.05
C LEU A 556 32.84 69.03 69.65
N VAL A 557 34.04 68.50 69.34
CA VAL A 557 35.32 69.08 69.74
C VAL A 557 35.55 70.47 69.10
N LEU A 558 35.20 70.65 67.83
CA LEU A 558 35.28 71.95 67.15
C LEU A 558 34.30 72.97 67.76
N LEU A 559 33.10 72.54 68.12
CA LEU A 559 32.09 73.37 68.79
C LEU A 559 32.55 73.80 70.19
N ALA A 560 33.16 72.88 70.95
CA ALA A 560 33.76 73.18 72.25
C ALA A 560 34.93 74.17 72.12
N LEU A 561 35.81 74.00 71.13
CA LEU A 561 36.91 74.93 70.83
C LEU A 561 36.39 76.34 70.46
N ALA A 562 35.31 76.42 69.67
CA ALA A 562 34.67 77.68 69.32
C ALA A 562 34.05 78.37 70.55
N GLY A 563 33.40 77.61 71.43
CA GLY A 563 32.87 78.11 72.71
C GLY A 563 33.97 78.63 73.65
N MET A 564 35.08 77.90 73.78
CA MET A 564 36.23 78.34 74.57
C MET A 564 36.85 79.64 74.03
N ALA A 565 36.96 79.80 72.70
CA ALA A 565 37.43 81.03 72.08
C ALA A 565 36.47 82.22 72.30
N ALA A 566 35.15 81.98 72.24
CA ALA A 566 34.13 83.01 72.48
C ALA A 566 34.11 83.50 73.95
N SER A 567 34.41 82.61 74.90
CA SER A 567 34.55 82.93 76.34
C SER A 567 35.87 83.64 76.69
N SER A 568 36.71 83.97 75.70
CA SER A 568 38.05 84.56 75.82
C SER A 568 39.11 83.73 76.58
N TRP A 569 38.80 82.48 76.93
CA TRP A 569 39.75 81.57 77.59
C TRP A 569 40.96 81.22 76.71
N VAL A 570 40.82 81.31 75.38
CA VAL A 570 41.86 80.98 74.40
C VAL A 570 41.88 82.03 73.29
N ARG A 571 43.08 82.43 72.83
CA ARG A 571 43.21 83.37 71.69
C ARG A 571 42.73 82.69 70.40
N TRP A 572 41.94 83.41 69.59
CA TRP A 572 41.37 82.92 68.33
C TRP A 572 42.39 82.32 67.35
N SER A 573 43.64 82.80 67.36
CA SER A 573 44.72 82.24 66.55
C SER A 573 45.10 80.81 66.95
N PHE A 574 45.07 80.48 68.25
CA PHE A 574 45.37 79.13 68.75
C PHE A 574 44.23 78.16 68.49
N ALA A 575 42.98 78.59 68.73
CA ALA A 575 41.80 77.81 68.39
C ALA A 575 41.72 77.51 66.88
N GLY A 576 42.06 78.49 66.03
CA GLY A 576 42.12 78.32 64.57
C GLY A 576 43.19 77.32 64.12
N ALA A 577 44.39 77.35 64.72
CA ALA A 577 45.46 76.42 64.39
C ALA A 577 45.10 74.96 64.75
N ILE A 578 44.56 74.72 65.95
CA ILE A 578 44.15 73.38 66.39
C ILE A 578 42.96 72.87 65.57
N ALA A 579 41.97 73.73 65.31
CA ALA A 579 40.85 73.38 64.43
C ALA A 579 41.34 72.97 63.04
N GLY A 580 42.30 73.70 62.47
CA GLY A 580 42.91 73.38 61.18
C GLY A 580 43.61 72.01 61.17
N VAL A 581 44.36 71.67 62.22
CA VAL A 581 45.04 70.36 62.35
C VAL A 581 44.03 69.22 62.50
N LEU A 582 42.99 69.40 63.33
CA LEU A 582 41.92 68.40 63.52
C LEU A 582 41.15 68.13 62.22
N VAL A 583 40.84 69.17 61.46
CA VAL A 583 40.19 69.04 60.15
C VAL A 583 41.14 68.37 59.14
N GLY A 584 42.42 68.72 59.14
CA GLY A 584 43.43 68.09 58.28
C GLY A 584 43.59 66.59 58.57
N LEU A 585 43.66 66.20 59.84
CA LEU A 585 43.74 64.80 60.27
C LEU A 585 42.45 64.04 59.92
N TYR A 586 41.29 64.65 60.11
CA TYR A 586 40.00 64.09 59.69
C TYR A 586 39.96 63.84 58.18
N ILE A 587 40.46 64.78 57.36
CA ILE A 587 40.56 64.61 55.90
C ILE A 587 41.51 63.47 55.53
N LEU A 588 42.66 63.33 56.21
CA LEU A 588 43.61 62.24 55.96
C LEU A 588 43.04 60.86 56.32
N VAL A 589 42.39 60.74 57.49
CA VAL A 589 41.78 59.48 57.95
C VAL A 589 40.58 59.09 57.08
N SER A 590 39.74 60.07 56.71
CA SER A 590 38.63 59.82 55.79
C SER A 590 39.11 59.46 54.38
N LEU A 591 40.20 60.05 53.90
CA LEU A 591 40.83 59.68 52.63
C LEU A 591 41.40 58.25 52.68
N ALA A 592 42.10 57.87 53.75
CA ALA A 592 42.64 56.52 53.90
C ALA A 592 41.53 55.46 53.96
N LEU A 593 40.47 55.71 54.74
CA LEU A 593 39.29 54.83 54.80
C LEU A 593 38.53 54.78 53.47
N PHE A 594 38.44 55.88 52.74
CA PHE A 594 37.81 55.92 51.42
C PHE A 594 38.58 55.11 50.38
N ILE A 595 39.91 55.18 50.38
CA ILE A 595 40.75 54.37 49.47
C ILE A 595 40.62 52.88 49.76
N VAL A 596 40.56 52.47 51.04
CA VAL A 596 40.35 51.07 51.43
C VAL A 596 38.93 50.62 51.08
N ALA A 597 37.91 51.41 51.40
CA ALA A 597 36.51 51.07 51.11
C ALA A 597 36.18 51.05 49.60
N GLN A 598 36.83 51.88 48.78
CA GLN A 598 36.60 51.88 47.33
C GLN A 598 37.18 50.63 46.63
N ARG A 599 38.33 50.10 47.07
CA ARG A 599 38.88 48.85 46.48
C ARG A 599 37.93 47.67 46.66
N ASP A 600 37.34 47.55 47.84
CA ASP A 600 36.39 46.47 48.14
C ASP A 600 35.04 46.68 47.42
N LEU A 601 34.56 47.92 47.32
CA LEU A 601 33.30 48.25 46.63
C LEU A 601 33.35 47.95 45.12
N PHE A 602 34.46 48.24 44.43
CA PHE A 602 34.59 47.97 42.99
C PHE A 602 34.85 46.48 42.70
N ALA A 603 35.65 45.82 43.55
CA ALA A 603 35.79 44.36 43.48
C ALA A 603 34.43 43.68 43.66
N GLU A 604 33.62 44.16 44.60
CA GLU A 604 32.29 43.63 44.85
C GLU A 604 31.27 44.00 43.77
N MET A 605 31.36 45.19 43.16
CA MET A 605 30.48 45.57 42.05
C MET A 605 30.78 44.79 40.77
N ASN A 606 32.06 44.53 40.44
CA ASN A 606 32.43 43.69 39.30
C ASN A 606 32.09 42.22 39.53
N LEU A 607 32.26 41.74 40.75
CA LEU A 607 31.85 40.39 41.15
C LEU A 607 30.32 40.24 41.17
N ARG A 608 29.56 41.30 41.50
CA ARG A 608 28.09 41.31 41.34
C ARG A 608 27.67 41.33 39.87
N LYS A 609 28.31 42.15 39.04
CA LYS A 609 27.97 42.27 37.61
C LYS A 609 28.25 40.95 36.86
N SER A 610 29.41 40.35 37.08
CA SER A 610 29.75 39.03 36.52
C SER A 610 28.83 37.92 37.04
N ARG A 611 28.47 37.91 38.33
CA ARG A 611 27.49 36.96 38.88
C ARG A 611 26.10 37.15 38.25
N GLN A 612 25.67 38.38 38.03
CA GLN A 612 24.37 38.67 37.41
C GLN A 612 24.35 38.23 35.94
N GLU A 613 25.43 38.49 35.20
CA GLU A 613 25.59 38.03 33.82
C GLU A 613 25.64 36.49 33.71
N GLN A 614 26.29 35.82 34.68
CA GLN A 614 26.28 34.36 34.78
C GLN A 614 24.87 33.81 35.04
N LEU A 615 24.10 34.42 35.95
CA LEU A 615 22.72 34.02 36.23
C LEU A 615 21.81 34.24 35.00
N ASP A 616 21.94 35.38 34.32
CA ASP A 616 21.18 35.67 33.10
C ASP A 616 21.52 34.66 31.98
N THR A 617 22.80 34.29 31.85
CA THR A 617 23.28 33.27 30.91
C THR A 617 22.72 31.89 31.25
N MET A 618 22.74 31.49 32.53
CA MET A 618 22.17 30.22 33.00
C MET A 618 20.66 30.15 32.76
N GLN A 619 19.93 31.25 32.99
CA GLN A 619 18.49 31.33 32.70
C GLN A 619 18.19 31.22 31.21
N ALA A 620 18.97 31.89 30.36
CA ALA A 620 18.83 31.78 28.91
C ALA A 620 19.12 30.35 28.42
N ASN A 621 20.18 29.72 28.93
CA ASN A 621 20.49 28.33 28.62
C ASN A 621 19.41 27.36 29.11
N LEU A 622 18.80 27.60 30.28
CA LEU A 622 17.67 26.80 30.78
C LEU A 622 16.45 26.91 29.86
N ARG A 623 16.11 28.12 29.37
CA ARG A 623 15.03 28.29 28.39
C ARG A 623 15.32 27.51 27.10
N ASN A 624 16.55 27.59 26.59
CA ASN A 624 16.94 26.86 25.39
C ASN A 624 16.91 25.34 25.62
N ALA A 625 17.32 24.85 26.80
CA ALA A 625 17.26 23.44 27.16
C ALA A 625 15.81 22.91 27.29
N LEU A 626 14.91 23.71 27.87
CA LEU A 626 13.48 23.37 27.91
C LEU A 626 12.86 23.35 26.50
N ALA A 627 13.23 24.29 25.63
CA ALA A 627 12.81 24.28 24.23
C ALA A 627 13.34 23.05 23.47
N ASP A 628 14.58 22.62 23.76
CA ASP A 628 15.15 21.39 23.21
C ASP A 628 14.34 20.16 23.67
N VAL A 629 13.95 20.06 24.95
CA VAL A 629 13.10 18.96 25.45
C VAL A 629 11.75 18.94 24.73
N THR A 630 11.08 20.08 24.57
CA THR A 630 9.80 20.16 23.85
C THR A 630 9.96 19.76 22.37
N ARG A 631 11.01 20.25 21.69
CA ARG A 631 11.30 19.93 20.28
C ARG A 631 11.59 18.43 20.09
N LEU A 632 12.46 17.85 20.92
CA LEU A 632 12.84 16.44 20.84
C LEU A 632 11.67 15.52 21.21
N SER A 633 10.84 15.91 22.17
CA SER A 633 9.60 15.21 22.51
C SER A 633 8.60 15.23 21.35
N SER A 634 8.42 16.37 20.68
CA SER A 634 7.55 16.47 19.50
C SER A 634 8.09 15.64 18.33
N ALA A 635 9.41 15.68 18.12
CA ALA A 635 10.08 14.87 17.12
C ALA A 635 9.89 13.36 17.38
N TYR A 636 9.92 12.92 18.65
CA TYR A 636 9.69 11.53 19.01
C TYR A 636 8.27 11.07 18.62
N GLY A 637 7.26 11.90 18.88
CA GLY A 637 5.89 11.62 18.44
C GLY A 637 5.76 11.52 16.92
N GLN A 638 6.40 12.42 16.19
CA GLN A 638 6.42 12.39 14.71
C GLN A 638 7.14 11.15 14.18
N LEU A 639 8.26 10.75 14.81
CA LEU A 639 8.97 9.51 14.48
C LEU A 639 8.06 8.29 14.57
N LEU A 640 7.30 8.16 15.66
CA LEU A 640 6.36 7.04 15.85
C LEU A 640 5.29 7.02 14.75
N ALA A 641 4.67 8.17 14.47
CA ALA A 641 3.66 8.28 13.42
C ALA A 641 4.22 7.93 12.03
N TRP A 642 5.39 8.47 11.66
CA TRP A 642 6.04 8.15 10.39
C TRP A 642 6.50 6.70 10.32
N SER A 643 6.94 6.11 11.43
CA SER A 643 7.35 4.70 11.47
C SER A 643 6.17 3.75 11.27
N ARG A 644 4.99 4.06 11.83
CA ARG A 644 3.75 3.30 11.57
C ARG A 644 3.39 3.28 10.09
N VAL A 645 3.44 4.45 9.46
CA VAL A 645 3.15 4.59 8.03
C VAL A 645 4.20 3.85 7.19
N MET A 646 5.48 4.13 7.42
CA MET A 646 6.58 3.54 6.65
C MET A 646 6.68 2.03 6.84
N GLY A 647 6.50 1.52 8.05
CA GLY A 647 6.51 0.08 8.32
C GLY A 647 5.41 -0.65 7.57
N ALA A 648 4.19 -0.11 7.57
CA ALA A 648 3.08 -0.68 6.81
C ALA A 648 3.31 -0.60 5.28
N VAL A 649 3.82 0.53 4.78
CA VAL A 649 4.12 0.70 3.35
C VAL A 649 5.23 -0.23 2.91
N LEU A 650 6.34 -0.33 3.64
CA LEU A 650 7.45 -1.21 3.25
C LEU A 650 7.07 -2.68 3.35
N HIS A 651 6.22 -3.06 4.31
CA HIS A 651 5.76 -4.44 4.46
C HIS A 651 4.82 -4.86 3.32
N ALA A 652 3.96 -3.95 2.83
CA ALA A 652 3.07 -4.21 1.70
C ALA A 652 2.96 -2.98 0.77
N PRO A 653 3.98 -2.69 -0.07
CA PRO A 653 4.08 -1.45 -0.85
C PRO A 653 2.93 -1.23 -1.84
N PHE A 654 2.27 -2.32 -2.23
CA PHE A 654 1.16 -2.30 -3.17
C PHE A 654 -0.18 -2.71 -2.54
N GLY A 655 -0.19 -2.91 -1.21
CA GLY A 655 -1.29 -3.53 -0.51
C GLY A 655 -1.29 -5.06 -0.64
N PRO A 656 -2.18 -5.75 0.08
CA PRO A 656 -2.32 -7.20 -0.03
C PRO A 656 -2.81 -7.58 -1.42
N ALA A 657 -2.45 -8.78 -1.87
CA ALA A 657 -3.01 -9.34 -3.08
C ALA A 657 -4.56 -9.37 -2.96
N PRO A 658 -5.30 -9.00 -4.01
CA PRO A 658 -6.74 -9.19 -3.99
C PRO A 658 -7.05 -10.66 -3.74
N PRO A 659 -8.14 -10.96 -3.01
CA PRO A 659 -8.51 -12.35 -2.78
C PRO A 659 -8.65 -13.06 -4.13
N PRO A 660 -8.25 -14.35 -4.20
CA PRO A 660 -8.44 -15.14 -5.41
C PRO A 660 -9.90 -14.99 -5.86
N GLY A 661 -10.09 -14.73 -7.16
CA GLY A 661 -11.41 -14.79 -7.76
C GLY A 661 -12.03 -16.18 -7.52
N HIS A 662 -13.35 -16.29 -7.60
CA HIS A 662 -13.97 -17.62 -7.56
C HIS A 662 -13.50 -18.39 -8.79
N ASP A 663 -12.90 -19.58 -8.56
CA ASP A 663 -12.55 -20.49 -9.64
C ASP A 663 -13.85 -20.99 -10.28
N PRO A 664 -14.16 -20.62 -11.53
CA PRO A 664 -15.29 -21.20 -12.22
C PRO A 664 -14.98 -22.70 -12.33
N GLY A 665 -15.77 -23.56 -11.66
CA GLY A 665 -15.46 -24.98 -11.52
C GLY A 665 -15.08 -25.66 -12.85
N GLN A 666 -14.37 -26.78 -12.79
CA GLN A 666 -13.84 -27.42 -14.00
C GLN A 666 -14.74 -28.58 -14.45
N ILE A 667 -14.80 -28.79 -15.77
CA ILE A 667 -15.39 -30.01 -16.35
C ILE A 667 -14.29 -31.06 -16.43
N PHE A 668 -14.50 -32.17 -15.72
CA PHE A 668 -13.54 -33.27 -15.60
C PHE A 668 -13.83 -34.45 -16.53
N ASP A 669 -14.99 -34.49 -17.19
CA ASP A 669 -15.37 -35.58 -18.08
C ASP A 669 -16.49 -35.14 -19.04
N GLY A 670 -16.74 -35.92 -20.10
CA GLY A 670 -17.86 -35.72 -21.03
C GLY A 670 -17.59 -34.72 -22.16
N LEU A 671 -16.33 -34.33 -22.39
CA LEU A 671 -15.93 -33.51 -23.53
C LEU A 671 -15.45 -34.40 -24.69
N PRO A 672 -15.87 -34.12 -25.95
CA PRO A 672 -15.36 -34.85 -27.12
C PRO A 672 -13.91 -34.47 -27.43
N ARG A 673 -13.21 -35.25 -28.26
CA ARG A 673 -11.78 -35.03 -28.57
C ARG A 673 -11.54 -33.69 -29.25
N SER A 674 -12.53 -33.19 -29.98
CA SER A 674 -12.54 -31.88 -30.62
C SER A 674 -12.51 -30.72 -29.62
N THR A 675 -12.86 -30.95 -28.35
CA THR A 675 -13.00 -29.94 -27.30
C THR A 675 -12.10 -30.26 -26.11
N GLN A 676 -11.14 -29.39 -25.82
CA GLN A 676 -10.25 -29.59 -24.67
C GLN A 676 -10.09 -28.33 -23.84
N ILE A 677 -10.13 -28.51 -22.53
CA ILE A 677 -9.86 -27.49 -21.54
C ILE A 677 -8.55 -27.87 -20.87
N GLY A 678 -7.61 -26.93 -20.85
CA GLY A 678 -6.31 -27.07 -20.24
C GLY A 678 -6.16 -26.04 -19.13
N VAL A 679 -5.52 -26.44 -18.04
CA VAL A 679 -5.14 -25.55 -16.95
C VAL A 679 -3.62 -25.42 -16.97
N ALA A 680 -3.10 -24.20 -17.00
CA ALA A 680 -1.67 -23.97 -16.90
C ALA A 680 -1.17 -24.47 -15.54
N ASP A 681 -0.20 -25.37 -15.58
CA ASP A 681 0.39 -25.98 -14.39
C ASP A 681 1.92 -26.04 -14.55
N PRO A 682 2.59 -24.87 -14.46
CA PRO A 682 4.04 -24.78 -14.60
C PRO A 682 4.72 -25.51 -13.44
N SER A 683 5.89 -26.09 -13.71
CA SER A 683 6.71 -26.64 -12.63
C SER A 683 7.15 -25.53 -11.66
N PRO A 684 7.44 -25.85 -10.38
CA PRO A 684 7.88 -24.86 -9.40
C PRO A 684 9.09 -24.05 -9.88
N GLU A 685 10.08 -24.70 -10.50
CA GLU A 685 11.27 -24.04 -11.05
C GLU A 685 10.94 -23.04 -12.17
N GLN A 686 10.00 -23.38 -13.06
CA GLN A 686 9.55 -22.48 -14.12
C GLN A 686 8.78 -21.28 -13.56
N ALA A 687 7.93 -21.50 -12.55
CA ALA A 687 7.21 -20.44 -11.87
C ALA A 687 8.17 -19.47 -11.16
N ASP A 688 9.17 -19.99 -10.44
CA ASP A 688 10.18 -19.17 -9.75
C ASP A 688 11.04 -18.36 -10.72
N ASN A 689 11.46 -18.98 -11.83
CA ASN A 689 12.22 -18.30 -12.89
C ASN A 689 11.41 -17.19 -13.55
N ALA A 690 10.13 -17.44 -13.84
CA ALA A 690 9.20 -16.44 -14.38
C ALA A 690 8.99 -15.30 -13.39
N ASN A 691 8.76 -15.60 -12.10
CA ASN A 691 8.64 -14.62 -11.04
C ASN A 691 9.90 -13.73 -10.98
N HIS A 692 11.10 -14.32 -10.90
CA HIS A 692 12.35 -13.56 -10.91
C HIS A 692 12.58 -12.73 -12.19
N ALA A 693 12.11 -13.20 -13.34
CA ALA A 693 12.20 -12.42 -14.58
C ALA A 693 11.25 -11.21 -14.57
N VAL A 694 10.02 -11.38 -14.08
CA VAL A 694 9.04 -10.29 -13.91
C VAL A 694 9.52 -9.29 -12.85
N GLN A 695 9.96 -9.75 -11.69
CA GLN A 695 10.52 -8.90 -10.62
C GLN A 695 11.66 -8.02 -11.12
N ARG A 696 12.62 -8.58 -11.88
CA ARG A 696 13.75 -7.83 -12.45
C ARG A 696 13.36 -6.71 -13.42
N ARG A 697 12.13 -6.74 -13.95
CA ARG A 697 11.58 -5.72 -14.86
C ARG A 697 10.69 -4.72 -14.15
N LEU A 698 9.96 -5.17 -13.14
CA LEU A 698 9.09 -4.31 -12.33
C LEU A 698 9.89 -3.41 -11.38
N TYR A 699 10.92 -3.97 -10.74
CA TYR A 699 11.67 -3.31 -9.68
C TYR A 699 13.01 -2.78 -10.20
N ALA A 700 13.04 -1.50 -10.54
CA ALA A 700 14.28 -0.76 -10.79
C ALA A 700 14.78 -0.10 -9.50
N LEU A 701 16.04 0.35 -9.45
CA LEU A 701 16.50 1.21 -8.34
C LEU A 701 15.55 2.40 -8.14
N GLY A 702 15.12 2.63 -6.91
CA GLY A 702 14.19 3.73 -6.58
C GLY A 702 12.70 3.46 -6.85
N TRP A 703 12.31 2.21 -7.13
CA TRP A 703 10.92 1.84 -7.47
C TRP A 703 9.87 2.22 -6.42
N LEU A 704 10.23 2.36 -5.14
CA LEU A 704 9.30 2.73 -4.07
C LEU A 704 8.91 4.22 -4.07
N THR A 705 9.60 5.06 -4.86
CA THR A 705 9.37 6.52 -4.87
C THR A 705 7.94 6.85 -5.30
N LYS A 706 7.52 6.33 -6.45
CA LYS A 706 6.18 6.64 -6.99
C LYS A 706 5.04 6.10 -6.09
N PRO A 707 5.05 4.84 -5.63
CA PRO A 707 4.04 4.35 -4.70
C PRO A 707 3.94 5.19 -3.42
N TRP A 708 5.07 5.66 -2.90
CA TRP A 708 5.11 6.56 -1.74
C TRP A 708 4.46 7.91 -2.04
N ASP A 709 4.86 8.57 -3.12
CA ASP A 709 4.34 9.89 -3.51
C ASP A 709 2.83 9.84 -3.78
N ASP A 710 2.36 8.80 -4.49
CA ASP A 710 0.94 8.57 -4.76
C ASP A 710 0.14 8.40 -3.44
N MET A 711 0.72 7.73 -2.44
CA MET A 711 0.08 7.53 -1.14
C MET A 711 0.02 8.81 -0.31
N VAL A 712 1.09 9.61 -0.29
CA VAL A 712 1.10 10.91 0.40
C VAL A 712 0.13 11.88 -0.26
N ALA A 713 0.07 11.91 -1.60
CA ALA A 713 -0.88 12.72 -2.35
C ALA A 713 -2.33 12.36 -2.01
N ALA A 714 -2.66 11.06 -1.99
CA ALA A 714 -3.99 10.57 -1.62
C ALA A 714 -4.37 10.86 -0.16
N ALA A 715 -3.39 10.90 0.75
CA ALA A 715 -3.60 11.29 2.15
C ALA A 715 -3.89 12.79 2.27
N ALA A 716 -3.09 13.61 1.58
CA ALA A 716 -3.23 15.07 1.56
C ALA A 716 -4.59 15.50 0.97
N GLU A 717 -5.02 14.86 -0.12
CA GLU A 717 -6.32 15.11 -0.74
C GLU A 717 -7.49 14.83 0.23
N ARG A 718 -7.42 13.73 0.99
CA ARG A 718 -8.44 13.41 2.02
C ARG A 718 -8.47 14.42 3.15
N LEU A 719 -7.31 14.94 3.54
CA LEU A 719 -7.18 15.98 4.57
C LEU A 719 -7.49 17.38 4.04
N ARG A 720 -7.63 17.56 2.72
CA ARG A 720 -7.76 18.85 2.02
C ARG A 720 -6.58 19.79 2.28
N GLU A 721 -5.38 19.21 2.33
CA GLU A 721 -4.13 19.90 2.60
C GLU A 721 -3.14 19.66 1.45
N ASP A 722 -2.05 20.45 1.40
CA ASP A 722 -0.91 20.17 0.52
C ASP A 722 -0.10 18.97 1.08
N PRO A 723 0.38 18.03 0.24
CA PRO A 723 1.31 16.96 0.65
C PRO A 723 2.44 17.40 1.58
N ALA A 724 3.02 18.58 1.37
CA ALA A 724 4.11 19.07 2.21
C ALA A 724 3.68 19.38 3.67
N MET A 725 2.40 19.68 3.89
CA MET A 725 1.87 20.04 5.22
C MET A 725 1.82 18.84 6.16
N LEU A 726 1.66 17.62 5.65
CA LEU A 726 1.70 16.39 6.46
C LEU A 726 3.00 16.27 7.27
N PHE A 727 4.14 16.66 6.69
CA PHE A 727 5.46 16.62 7.34
C PHE A 727 5.65 17.65 8.45
N ARG A 728 4.76 18.63 8.55
CA ARG A 728 4.76 19.67 9.61
C ARG A 728 3.81 19.35 10.76
N MET A 729 2.87 18.44 10.55
CA MET A 729 1.84 18.13 11.54
C MET A 729 2.42 17.43 12.78
N PRO A 730 1.87 17.66 13.98
CA PRO A 730 2.26 16.93 15.19
C PRO A 730 2.03 15.42 15.02
N GLY A 731 2.79 14.59 15.72
CA GLY A 731 2.79 13.13 15.54
C GLY A 731 1.86 12.34 16.47
N ALA A 732 2.31 11.15 16.87
CA ALA A 732 1.51 10.19 17.64
C ALA A 732 0.93 10.78 18.94
N GLY A 733 -0.33 10.49 19.25
CA GLY A 733 -0.96 10.87 20.51
C GLY A 733 -1.46 12.32 20.59
N THR A 734 -1.38 13.08 19.49
CA THR A 734 -1.87 14.47 19.44
C THR A 734 -3.24 14.59 18.76
N GLY A 735 -3.74 13.55 18.09
CA GLY A 735 -4.99 13.59 17.33
C GLY A 735 -4.94 14.44 16.04
N SER A 736 -3.75 14.77 15.54
CA SER A 736 -3.55 15.53 14.30
C SER A 736 -3.93 14.71 13.05
N GLY A 737 -3.94 15.35 11.88
CA GLY A 737 -4.12 14.63 10.61
C GLY A 737 -3.09 13.52 10.37
N LEU A 738 -1.82 13.78 10.72
CA LEU A 738 -0.74 12.77 10.66
C LEU A 738 -0.97 11.61 11.63
N ASP A 739 -1.38 11.88 12.87
CA ASP A 739 -1.67 10.84 13.87
C ASP A 739 -2.81 9.93 13.40
N GLN A 740 -3.93 10.53 12.99
CA GLN A 740 -5.11 9.81 12.49
C GLN A 740 -4.78 8.98 11.24
N TRP A 741 -4.04 9.56 10.30
CA TRP A 741 -3.60 8.86 9.09
C TRP A 741 -2.65 7.70 9.41
N SER A 742 -1.69 7.91 10.32
CA SER A 742 -0.75 6.85 10.73
C SER A 742 -1.46 5.63 11.32
N VAL A 743 -2.50 5.85 12.13
CA VAL A 743 -3.33 4.79 12.70
C VAL A 743 -4.21 4.12 11.63
N ALA A 744 -4.75 4.88 10.69
CA ALA A 744 -5.54 4.33 9.60
C ALA A 744 -4.72 3.44 8.66
N VAL A 745 -3.46 3.80 8.41
CA VAL A 745 -2.51 3.00 7.62
C VAL A 745 -2.10 1.74 8.40
N SER A 746 -1.67 1.87 9.66
CA SER A 746 -1.21 0.70 10.44
C SER A 746 -2.32 -0.32 10.74
N SER A 747 -3.57 0.13 10.85
CA SER A 747 -4.74 -0.75 10.98
C SER A 747 -5.24 -1.34 9.66
N GLY A 748 -4.62 -1.00 8.53
CA GLY A 748 -4.97 -1.50 7.20
C GLY A 748 -6.27 -0.92 6.63
N ARG A 749 -6.83 0.15 7.24
CA ARG A 749 -8.01 0.88 6.71
C ARG A 749 -7.65 1.69 5.46
N VAL A 750 -6.42 2.20 5.40
CA VAL A 750 -5.84 2.82 4.22
C VAL A 750 -4.78 1.88 3.67
N ARG A 751 -4.88 1.56 2.38
CA ARG A 751 -3.95 0.66 1.69
C ARG A 751 -3.40 1.35 0.44
N PRO A 752 -2.16 1.05 0.04
CA PRO A 752 -1.67 1.44 -1.27
C PRO A 752 -2.55 0.83 -2.37
N THR A 753 -2.85 1.58 -3.43
CA THR A 753 -3.72 1.16 -4.55
C THR A 753 -2.93 0.83 -5.82
N GLY A 754 -1.60 0.83 -5.75
CA GLY A 754 -0.72 0.66 -6.90
C GLY A 754 -0.68 -0.75 -7.50
N ALA A 755 -1.15 -1.78 -6.79
CA ALA A 755 -1.10 -3.17 -7.24
C ALA A 755 -1.82 -3.39 -8.58
N ASP A 756 -3.03 -2.86 -8.75
CA ASP A 756 -3.80 -3.02 -10.00
C ASP A 756 -3.12 -2.34 -11.19
N ALA A 757 -2.51 -1.18 -10.95
CA ALA A 757 -1.79 -0.45 -11.99
C ALA A 757 -0.52 -1.18 -12.44
N LEU A 758 0.21 -1.79 -11.49
CA LEU A 758 1.36 -2.63 -11.83
C LEU A 758 0.97 -3.95 -12.44
N TRP A 759 -0.12 -4.57 -11.98
CA TRP A 759 -0.64 -5.80 -12.57
C TRP A 759 -1.01 -5.59 -14.04
N ARG A 760 -1.68 -4.48 -14.38
CA ARG A 760 -1.94 -4.11 -15.79
C ARG A 760 -0.65 -3.99 -16.62
N ARG A 761 0.45 -3.56 -16.01
CA ARG A 761 1.77 -3.52 -16.68
C ARG A 761 2.37 -4.92 -16.87
N VAL A 762 2.14 -5.83 -15.93
CA VAL A 762 2.51 -7.25 -16.06
C VAL A 762 1.69 -7.91 -17.16
N GLU A 763 0.38 -7.68 -17.20
CA GLU A 763 -0.50 -8.17 -18.27
C GLU A 763 -0.05 -7.66 -19.65
N GLN A 764 0.31 -6.37 -19.76
CA GLN A 764 0.91 -5.82 -21.00
C GLN A 764 2.22 -6.52 -21.37
N MET A 765 3.03 -6.93 -20.39
CA MET A 765 4.26 -7.69 -20.65
C MET A 765 3.95 -9.07 -21.23
N PHE A 766 2.88 -9.72 -20.80
CA PHE A 766 2.47 -11.03 -21.35
C PHE A 766 1.96 -10.93 -22.79
N LEU A 767 1.33 -9.82 -23.15
CA LEU A 767 0.81 -9.56 -24.49
C LEU A 767 1.89 -9.10 -25.47
N ASP A 768 3.05 -8.62 -24.99
CA ASP A 768 4.15 -8.18 -25.85
C ASP A 768 4.92 -9.40 -26.41
N GLU A 769 4.43 -9.90 -27.54
CA GLU A 769 5.06 -11.00 -28.27
C GLU A 769 6.36 -10.59 -28.96
N THR A 770 6.74 -9.31 -29.03
CA THR A 770 7.95 -8.87 -29.74
C THR A 770 9.21 -9.01 -28.88
N ASP A 771 9.10 -8.84 -27.56
CA ASP A 771 10.21 -8.99 -26.63
C ASP A 771 10.44 -10.47 -26.29
N SER A 772 11.58 -11.01 -26.76
CA SER A 772 12.01 -12.40 -26.50
C SER A 772 11.97 -12.81 -25.03
N ALA A 773 12.27 -11.88 -24.11
CA ALA A 773 12.27 -12.20 -22.68
C ALA A 773 10.86 -12.10 -22.07
N SER A 774 9.94 -11.34 -22.66
CA SER A 774 8.51 -11.39 -22.29
C SER A 774 7.89 -12.72 -22.71
N ARG A 775 8.19 -13.15 -23.94
CA ARG A 775 7.77 -14.45 -24.45
C ARG A 775 8.28 -15.59 -23.57
N SER A 776 9.55 -15.56 -23.17
CA SER A 776 10.13 -16.57 -22.27
C SER A 776 9.41 -16.66 -20.92
N VAL A 777 8.88 -15.55 -20.39
CA VAL A 777 8.09 -15.56 -19.14
C VAL A 777 6.74 -16.23 -19.39
N SER A 778 6.02 -15.82 -20.44
CA SER A 778 4.73 -16.42 -20.81
C SER A 778 4.87 -17.92 -21.08
N ASP A 779 5.91 -18.33 -21.81
CA ASP A 779 6.22 -19.73 -22.12
C ASP A 779 6.56 -20.53 -20.86
N SER A 780 7.27 -19.93 -19.90
CA SER A 780 7.59 -20.61 -18.63
C SER A 780 6.35 -20.85 -17.78
N LEU A 781 5.41 -19.90 -17.78
CA LEU A 781 4.17 -19.99 -17.00
C LEU A 781 3.11 -20.87 -17.65
N THR A 782 3.11 -20.97 -18.98
CA THR A 782 2.08 -21.70 -19.73
C THR A 782 2.56 -22.99 -20.35
N GLY A 783 3.88 -23.26 -20.38
CA GLY A 783 4.53 -24.32 -21.16
C GLY A 783 4.14 -25.77 -20.82
N ARG A 784 3.52 -25.97 -19.65
CA ARG A 784 2.97 -27.24 -19.21
C ARG A 784 1.50 -27.07 -18.86
N VAL A 785 0.65 -27.89 -19.48
CA VAL A 785 -0.80 -27.82 -19.36
C VAL A 785 -1.33 -29.12 -18.80
N LEU A 786 -2.07 -29.06 -17.69
CA LEU A 786 -2.89 -30.17 -17.21
C LEU A 786 -4.19 -30.19 -18.01
N VAL A 787 -4.54 -31.32 -18.61
CA VAL A 787 -5.86 -31.52 -19.25
C VAL A 787 -6.72 -32.33 -18.27
N PRO A 788 -7.65 -31.70 -17.52
CA PRO A 788 -8.38 -32.36 -16.44
C PRO A 788 -9.16 -33.59 -16.92
N ALA A 789 -9.77 -33.51 -18.11
CA ALA A 789 -10.53 -34.60 -18.71
C ALA A 789 -9.72 -35.88 -18.98
N LEU A 790 -8.39 -35.76 -19.05
CA LEU A 790 -7.48 -36.87 -19.35
C LEU A 790 -6.50 -37.15 -18.21
N ASP A 791 -6.62 -36.41 -17.11
CA ASP A 791 -5.70 -36.40 -15.96
C ASP A 791 -4.22 -36.50 -16.35
N ARG A 792 -3.81 -35.70 -17.35
CA ARG A 792 -2.45 -35.76 -17.91
C ARG A 792 -1.90 -34.38 -18.18
N HIS A 793 -0.59 -34.25 -17.96
CA HIS A 793 0.16 -33.08 -18.41
C HIS A 793 0.64 -33.27 -19.85
N VAL A 794 0.44 -32.23 -20.66
CA VAL A 794 0.95 -32.15 -22.03
C VAL A 794 1.69 -30.82 -22.23
N PRO A 795 2.67 -30.77 -23.14
CA PRO A 795 3.25 -29.50 -23.59
C PRO A 795 2.18 -28.63 -24.24
N THR A 796 2.21 -27.31 -24.02
CA THR A 796 1.24 -26.35 -24.58
C THR A 796 1.16 -26.46 -26.09
N ALA A 797 2.30 -26.55 -26.77
CA ALA A 797 2.33 -26.71 -28.24
C ALA A 797 1.52 -27.92 -28.71
N LYS A 798 1.52 -29.04 -27.96
CA LYS A 798 0.72 -30.23 -28.28
C LYS A 798 -0.76 -30.05 -27.94
N PHE A 799 -1.06 -29.32 -26.87
CA PHE A 799 -2.44 -29.01 -26.47
C PHE A 799 -3.13 -28.09 -27.50
N SER A 800 -2.39 -27.12 -28.02
CA SER A 800 -2.88 -26.07 -28.91
C SER A 800 -2.82 -26.42 -30.40
N ASP A 801 -2.20 -27.56 -30.74
CA ASP A 801 -1.87 -28.00 -32.11
C ASP A 801 -3.05 -27.92 -33.08
N GLY A 802 -2.84 -27.22 -34.20
CA GLY A 802 -3.82 -27.03 -35.27
C GLY A 802 -4.93 -26.03 -34.95
N VAL A 803 -5.08 -25.57 -33.70
CA VAL A 803 -6.13 -24.65 -33.27
C VAL A 803 -5.61 -23.23 -33.08
N THR A 804 -4.50 -23.04 -32.35
CA THR A 804 -3.93 -21.69 -32.15
C THR A 804 -2.99 -21.24 -33.25
N ASP A 805 -2.29 -22.19 -33.87
CA ASP A 805 -1.40 -21.99 -35.03
C ASP A 805 -2.08 -22.35 -36.35
N HIS A 806 -3.41 -22.30 -36.35
CA HIS A 806 -4.26 -22.75 -37.45
C HIS A 806 -3.87 -22.13 -38.79
N GLN A 807 -3.68 -22.98 -39.81
CA GLN A 807 -3.38 -22.57 -41.18
C GLN A 807 -4.52 -23.01 -42.11
N ARG A 808 -5.19 -22.02 -42.71
CA ARG A 808 -6.30 -22.27 -43.63
C ARG A 808 -5.88 -23.20 -44.78
N GLY A 809 -6.75 -24.13 -45.13
CA GLY A 809 -6.56 -25.03 -46.28
C GLY A 809 -5.73 -26.29 -45.97
N ARG A 810 -5.42 -26.54 -44.69
CA ARG A 810 -4.85 -27.81 -44.20
C ARG A 810 -5.88 -28.68 -43.48
N ALA A 811 -7.15 -28.34 -43.59
CA ALA A 811 -8.24 -29.10 -43.00
C ALA A 811 -8.29 -30.53 -43.56
N ALA A 812 -8.47 -31.52 -42.69
CA ALA A 812 -8.82 -32.87 -43.14
C ALA A 812 -10.23 -32.86 -43.77
N PRO A 813 -10.53 -33.71 -44.77
CA PRO A 813 -11.91 -33.84 -45.24
C PRO A 813 -12.84 -34.32 -44.10
N PHE A 814 -14.14 -34.13 -44.29
CA PHE A 814 -15.17 -34.80 -43.47
C PHE A 814 -15.14 -36.31 -43.74
N ASP A 815 -15.61 -37.08 -42.77
CA ASP A 815 -15.75 -38.53 -42.88
C ASP A 815 -16.66 -38.89 -44.07
N ALA A 816 -16.21 -39.86 -44.86
CA ALA A 816 -16.89 -40.22 -46.10
C ALA A 816 -18.31 -40.75 -45.86
N SER A 817 -18.59 -41.34 -44.69
CA SER A 817 -19.91 -41.90 -44.36
C SER A 817 -21.02 -40.85 -44.24
N LEU A 818 -20.67 -39.56 -44.16
CA LEU A 818 -21.63 -38.45 -44.16
C LEU A 818 -22.25 -38.21 -45.55
N PHE A 819 -21.57 -38.62 -46.61
CA PHE A 819 -21.94 -38.32 -47.99
C PHE A 819 -22.33 -39.57 -48.75
N THR A 820 -23.12 -39.42 -49.82
CA THR A 820 -23.40 -40.52 -50.74
C THR A 820 -22.15 -40.90 -51.53
N ASP A 821 -22.06 -42.14 -52.03
CA ASP A 821 -20.92 -42.61 -52.83
C ASP A 821 -20.62 -41.69 -54.04
N SER A 822 -21.68 -41.16 -54.67
CA SER A 822 -21.56 -40.18 -55.75
C SER A 822 -20.94 -38.86 -55.30
N ALA A 823 -21.31 -38.38 -54.12
CA ALA A 823 -20.80 -37.14 -53.56
C ALA A 823 -19.34 -37.29 -53.08
N VAL A 824 -18.98 -38.44 -52.48
CA VAL A 824 -17.59 -38.78 -52.13
C VAL A 824 -16.71 -38.80 -53.38
N THR A 825 -17.15 -39.49 -54.44
CA THR A 825 -16.41 -39.59 -55.71
C THR A 825 -16.24 -38.23 -56.39
N ALA A 826 -17.23 -37.33 -56.23
CA ALA A 826 -17.17 -35.95 -56.72
C ALA A 826 -16.36 -35.00 -55.81
N GLY A 827 -15.76 -35.50 -54.72
CA GLY A 827 -14.94 -34.70 -53.81
C GLY A 827 -15.73 -33.72 -52.94
N ARG A 828 -17.02 -33.98 -52.68
CA ARG A 828 -17.90 -33.08 -51.91
C ARG A 828 -17.61 -33.06 -50.40
N GLY A 829 -16.80 -33.98 -49.89
CA GLY A 829 -16.39 -34.04 -48.48
C GLY A 829 -15.28 -33.05 -48.07
N VAL A 830 -14.83 -32.17 -48.96
CA VAL A 830 -13.78 -31.19 -48.68
C VAL A 830 -14.33 -30.03 -47.84
N VAL A 831 -13.50 -29.55 -46.90
CA VAL A 831 -13.77 -28.34 -46.10
C VAL A 831 -13.58 -27.09 -46.96
N VAL A 832 -14.62 -26.26 -47.05
CA VAL A 832 -14.62 -25.01 -47.83
C VAL A 832 -14.58 -23.78 -46.92
N VAL A 833 -15.27 -23.84 -45.78
CA VAL A 833 -15.19 -22.82 -44.73
C VAL A 833 -14.23 -23.36 -43.68
N ASP A 834 -13.14 -22.63 -43.41
CA ASP A 834 -12.09 -23.01 -42.45
C ASP A 834 -11.66 -21.73 -41.72
N GLU A 835 -12.38 -21.41 -40.63
CA GLU A 835 -12.24 -20.14 -39.92
C GLU A 835 -11.84 -20.37 -38.46
N ALA A 836 -10.84 -19.62 -38.01
CA ALA A 836 -10.29 -19.70 -36.67
C ALA A 836 -10.42 -18.36 -35.95
N VAL A 837 -10.86 -18.40 -34.70
CA VAL A 837 -10.94 -17.23 -33.82
C VAL A 837 -10.15 -17.54 -32.56
N LEU A 838 -9.22 -16.65 -32.22
CA LEU A 838 -8.41 -16.73 -31.01
C LEU A 838 -8.64 -15.47 -30.16
N ALA A 839 -9.18 -15.66 -28.96
CA ALA A 839 -9.31 -14.62 -27.95
C ALA A 839 -8.32 -14.87 -26.83
N ARG A 840 -7.44 -13.90 -26.54
CA ARG A 840 -6.50 -13.97 -25.41
C ARG A 840 -7.07 -13.23 -24.20
N SER A 841 -6.84 -13.78 -23.01
CA SER A 841 -7.18 -13.14 -21.74
C SER A 841 -6.08 -13.48 -20.74
N GLY A 842 -5.33 -12.47 -20.30
CA GLY A 842 -4.09 -12.68 -19.55
C GLY A 842 -3.08 -13.51 -20.36
N LEU A 843 -2.53 -14.54 -19.72
CA LEU A 843 -1.68 -15.57 -20.34
C LEU A 843 -2.49 -16.66 -21.05
N GLY A 844 -3.78 -16.77 -20.72
CA GLY A 844 -4.68 -17.78 -21.24
C GLY A 844 -5.25 -17.39 -22.59
N TYR A 845 -5.98 -18.34 -23.18
CA TYR A 845 -6.68 -18.11 -24.43
C TYR A 845 -7.91 -19.01 -24.57
N ARG A 846 -8.79 -18.59 -25.47
CA ARG A 846 -9.92 -19.36 -25.98
C ARG A 846 -9.82 -19.35 -27.50
N ALA A 847 -9.74 -20.53 -28.10
CA ALA A 847 -9.58 -20.70 -29.52
C ALA A 847 -10.67 -21.62 -30.06
N VAL A 848 -11.33 -21.18 -31.13
CA VAL A 848 -12.34 -21.96 -31.84
C VAL A 848 -11.92 -22.06 -33.30
N VAL A 849 -11.96 -23.26 -33.87
CA VAL A 849 -11.88 -23.47 -35.32
C VAL A 849 -13.20 -24.05 -35.79
N ILE A 850 -13.85 -23.41 -36.75
CA ILE A 850 -15.13 -23.84 -37.32
C ILE A 850 -14.89 -24.24 -38.76
N GLN A 851 -15.24 -25.47 -39.07
CA GLN A 851 -15.08 -26.04 -40.40
C GLN A 851 -16.44 -26.41 -40.96
N ALA A 852 -16.70 -26.02 -42.22
CA ALA A 852 -17.90 -26.42 -42.92
C ALA A 852 -17.64 -26.80 -44.38
N SER A 853 -18.45 -27.72 -44.91
CA SER A 853 -18.43 -28.10 -46.32
C SER A 853 -18.93 -26.96 -47.21
N ASP A 854 -18.88 -27.17 -48.52
CA ASP A 854 -19.68 -26.35 -49.43
C ASP A 854 -21.19 -26.48 -49.13
N GLY A 855 -22.01 -25.60 -49.70
CA GLY A 855 -23.46 -25.77 -49.70
C GLY A 855 -23.85 -26.92 -50.62
N LEU A 856 -24.26 -28.03 -50.03
CA LEU A 856 -24.61 -29.25 -50.75
C LEU A 856 -26.14 -29.39 -50.87
N PRO A 857 -26.65 -29.90 -51.99
CA PRO A 857 -28.03 -30.34 -52.06
C PRO A 857 -28.26 -31.53 -51.10
N PRO A 858 -29.47 -31.72 -50.55
CA PRO A 858 -29.72 -32.77 -49.56
C PRO A 858 -29.34 -34.17 -50.05
N TYR A 859 -29.58 -34.48 -51.33
CA TYR A 859 -29.27 -35.81 -51.91
C TYR A 859 -27.78 -36.15 -51.98
N ASP A 860 -26.87 -35.20 -51.75
CA ASP A 860 -25.43 -35.47 -51.65
C ASP A 860 -25.03 -36.01 -50.25
N LEU A 861 -25.94 -35.96 -49.27
CA LEU A 861 -25.73 -36.42 -47.90
C LEU A 861 -26.45 -37.76 -47.66
N ALA A 862 -25.75 -38.72 -47.07
CA ALA A 862 -26.26 -40.08 -46.86
C ALA A 862 -27.56 -40.11 -46.02
N VAL A 863 -27.72 -39.15 -45.11
CA VAL A 863 -28.91 -39.10 -44.23
C VAL A 863 -30.22 -38.74 -44.95
N PHE A 864 -30.12 -38.12 -46.12
CA PHE A 864 -31.27 -37.78 -46.97
C PHE A 864 -31.38 -38.70 -48.18
N GLU A 865 -30.58 -39.75 -48.25
CA GLU A 865 -30.66 -40.72 -49.35
C GLU A 865 -32.05 -41.35 -49.37
N THR A 866 -32.62 -41.54 -50.56
CA THR A 866 -33.94 -42.17 -50.66
C THR A 866 -33.75 -43.69 -50.64
N PRO A 867 -34.37 -44.45 -49.72
CA PRO A 867 -34.29 -45.91 -49.74
C PRO A 867 -34.83 -46.41 -51.08
N LEU A 868 -34.01 -47.11 -51.86
CA LEU A 868 -34.47 -47.80 -53.07
C LEU A 868 -35.40 -48.93 -52.64
N LEU A 869 -36.71 -48.70 -52.75
CA LEU A 869 -37.73 -49.74 -52.67
C LEU A 869 -37.57 -50.66 -53.89
N LEU A 870 -36.82 -51.75 -53.73
CA LEU A 870 -36.90 -52.86 -54.67
C LEU A 870 -38.35 -53.39 -54.65
N PRO A 871 -38.99 -53.60 -55.81
CA PRO A 871 -40.35 -54.09 -55.87
C PRO A 871 -40.43 -55.49 -55.21
N PRO A 872 -41.51 -55.80 -54.46
CA PRO A 872 -41.67 -57.11 -53.84
C PRO A 872 -41.79 -58.17 -54.95
N GLY A 873 -40.77 -59.02 -55.08
CA GLY A 873 -40.70 -60.05 -56.12
C GLY A 873 -39.35 -60.23 -56.80
N THR A 874 -38.33 -59.43 -56.50
CA THR A 874 -36.93 -59.67 -56.96
C THR A 874 -36.05 -60.35 -55.91
N ASP A 875 -36.64 -61.16 -55.03
CA ASP A 875 -35.90 -62.09 -54.17
C ASP A 875 -35.61 -63.36 -54.97
N GLY A 876 -34.47 -63.41 -55.65
CA GLY A 876 -34.07 -64.57 -56.43
C GLY A 876 -32.56 -64.73 -56.63
N GLU A 877 -31.87 -63.75 -57.23
CA GLU A 877 -30.50 -64.01 -57.71
C GLU A 877 -29.50 -62.85 -57.59
N ALA A 878 -29.91 -61.64 -57.17
CA ALA A 878 -28.99 -60.50 -57.04
C ALA A 878 -28.48 -60.25 -55.60
N ALA A 879 -29.24 -60.64 -54.57
CA ALA A 879 -28.90 -60.36 -53.17
C ALA A 879 -27.80 -61.27 -52.58
N THR A 880 -27.45 -62.37 -53.26
CA THR A 880 -26.44 -63.34 -52.79
C THR A 880 -25.04 -63.13 -53.39
N LEU A 881 -24.88 -62.21 -54.35
CA LEU A 881 -23.58 -61.92 -54.96
C LEU A 881 -22.89 -60.66 -54.42
N ILE A 882 -23.59 -59.80 -53.66
CA ILE A 882 -23.05 -58.54 -53.11
C ILE A 882 -22.80 -58.64 -51.59
N SER A 883 -23.34 -59.64 -50.90
CA SER A 883 -23.20 -59.82 -49.44
C SER A 883 -22.01 -60.71 -49.00
N ALA A 884 -21.14 -61.15 -49.93
CA ALA A 884 -20.04 -62.07 -49.64
C ALA A 884 -18.66 -61.41 -49.45
N THR A 885 -18.53 -60.09 -49.58
CA THR A 885 -17.26 -59.38 -49.42
C THR A 885 -17.40 -58.17 -48.51
N GLU A 886 -17.64 -58.39 -47.22
CA GLU A 886 -17.19 -57.52 -46.12
C GLU A 886 -17.53 -58.18 -44.76
N ARG A 887 -16.77 -59.23 -44.42
CA ARG A 887 -16.51 -59.53 -43.01
C ARG A 887 -15.35 -58.65 -42.58
N ASN A 888 -15.65 -57.51 -41.97
CA ASN A 888 -14.69 -56.80 -41.12
C ASN A 888 -14.75 -57.43 -39.73
N ASP A 889 -14.04 -58.55 -39.55
CA ASP A 889 -13.53 -58.87 -38.22
C ASP A 889 -12.54 -57.75 -37.82
N PRO A 890 -12.63 -57.18 -36.61
CA PRO A 890 -11.66 -56.18 -36.16
C PRO A 890 -10.26 -56.81 -36.11
N PRO A 891 -9.20 -56.14 -36.61
CA PRO A 891 -7.85 -56.60 -36.37
C PRO A 891 -7.55 -56.50 -34.86
N GLY A 892 -7.04 -57.60 -34.30
CA GLY A 892 -6.74 -57.72 -32.88
C GLY A 892 -5.76 -56.65 -32.38
N GLU A 893 -5.88 -56.38 -31.08
CA GLU A 893 -4.93 -55.61 -30.27
C GLU A 893 -3.50 -56.13 -30.47
N ASP A 894 -2.76 -55.52 -31.38
CA ASP A 894 -1.29 -55.41 -31.35
C ASP A 894 -0.83 -54.63 -32.59
N MET A 895 -0.95 -53.31 -32.56
CA MET A 895 -0.02 -52.43 -33.28
C MET A 895 0.08 -51.07 -32.58
N VAL A 896 1.23 -50.86 -31.95
CA VAL A 896 1.74 -49.59 -31.44
C VAL A 896 2.13 -48.70 -32.61
N PHE A 897 1.56 -47.48 -32.69
CA PHE A 897 2.21 -46.28 -33.23
C PHE A 897 1.73 -45.02 -32.52
#